data_AF-A0A7R9J1S4-F1
#
_entry.id   AF-A0A7R9J1S4-F1
#
_cell.length_a   1.000
_cell.length_b   1.000
_cell.length_c   1.000
_cell.angle_alpha   90.00
_cell.angle_beta   90.00
_cell.angle_gamma   90.00
#
_symmetry.space_group_name_H-M   'P 1'
#
loop_
_entity.id
_entity.type
_entity.pdbx_description
1 polymer ?
#
loop_
_entity_poly.entity_id
_entity_poly.type
_entity_poly.pdbx_seq_one_letter_code
_entity_poly.pdbx_strand_id
1 'polypeptide(L)'
;MPHTCMRDPSVSIVQAVIRTRHRSRDARVLFPGDAHAQYRGRFARPHVTSSRPESVRPDGSEISTPDIFSYKKKVMAPASSMCELVCLVLFWELRSSSTVAAANTRPHIIFILADDYLANALVVLSSTAEDGEIEVRISGWNDVGFHGSNQIPTPNIDALAYSGVILHNYYVLPVCTPSRAALMTGRHPIHNGMQHEVLYAQCPWGLPLSEKLLPEYLKEMNYSTRMVGKWHLGHFKAVYTPTYRGFDSHYGYWVGHQDYYDHTSQENPLYWGYDMRHGVSNVSWSSYGRYTTDLFSEEAVRIIQDHDDSQPLFLYLAHLATHSGNPYMPLQAPAEVVHQFDYINDTRRRTFAGMVSKLDESVGMVVSALKEKGMLDNSIIVFSTDNGGPTNGFDNNVASNWPLRGVKDTIWEGGVRGVGLVWSPLIPGPSRVANHLMHIQDWLPTLLGAANYTGDSLTGLDGQNMWPTITQNETQPYDDLLLQIDNIRQFAALRSGDWKLIKGNTYNGKQDGWYGPTGRDPQYEYNLTLVTSSPVSVALQDTFRPLPSDTSTLLELRAQTTLTCVNLTTLKEPLCDEEQCGSTHSPNSVYYNYNQGRSLVENVSREVGDSIPCNGTSGVPCLYNVVDDPCEVMNLADLYPEKVKELLVLLRQYNETYVQPVNTGADPTSNPKYWNYTWTNWKDYPEPVLSEIN
;
A
#
# COMPACT_ATOMS: atom_id res chain seq x y z
N MET A 1 -9.72 -17.90 -14.73
CA MET A 1 -10.21 -19.29 -14.96
C MET A 1 -11.05 -19.70 -13.76
N PRO A 2 -11.87 -20.77 -13.78
CA PRO A 2 -12.58 -21.20 -12.56
C PRO A 2 -11.60 -21.85 -11.57
N HIS A 3 -11.14 -21.07 -10.59
CA HIS A 3 -10.36 -21.57 -9.46
C HIS A 3 -11.30 -22.36 -8.55
N THR A 4 -11.26 -23.68 -8.64
CA THR A 4 -12.09 -24.57 -7.82
C THR A 4 -11.29 -25.08 -6.62
N CYS A 5 -11.70 -24.71 -5.41
CA CYS A 5 -11.12 -25.22 -4.17
C CYS A 5 -11.05 -26.75 -4.19
N MET A 6 -9.95 -27.32 -3.71
CA MET A 6 -9.70 -28.76 -3.75
C MET A 6 -10.85 -29.56 -3.08
N ARG A 7 -11.36 -30.56 -3.79
CA ARG A 7 -12.24 -31.58 -3.20
C ARG A 7 -11.39 -32.75 -2.72
N ASP A 8 -11.49 -33.05 -1.42
CA ASP A 8 -10.89 -34.23 -0.80
C ASP A 8 -11.54 -35.52 -1.37
N PRO A 9 -10.75 -36.47 -1.94
CA PRO A 9 -11.27 -37.69 -2.55
C PRO A 9 -11.35 -38.89 -1.58
N SER A 10 -11.74 -38.71 -0.30
CA SER A 10 -11.53 -39.74 0.74
C SER A 10 -12.73 -40.24 1.59
N VAL A 11 -14.00 -39.99 1.21
CA VAL A 11 -15.17 -40.58 1.95
C VAL A 11 -16.01 -41.52 1.07
N SER A 12 -16.23 -42.75 1.54
CA SER A 12 -17.00 -43.78 0.84
C SER A 12 -17.79 -44.70 1.80
N ILE A 13 -19.12 -44.78 1.58
CA ILE A 13 -20.05 -45.83 2.03
C ILE A 13 -20.34 -45.94 3.55
N VAL A 14 -21.63 -45.87 3.93
CA VAL A 14 -22.44 -46.88 4.70
C VAL A 14 -23.82 -46.27 5.08
N GLN A 15 -24.84 -47.11 5.29
CA GLN A 15 -26.27 -46.76 5.37
C GLN A 15 -26.87 -46.86 6.80
N ALA A 16 -27.83 -45.99 7.14
CA ALA A 16 -29.00 -46.27 8.00
C ALA A 16 -30.04 -45.12 7.81
N VAL A 17 -31.33 -45.26 7.48
CA VAL A 17 -32.43 -46.20 7.82
C VAL A 17 -33.30 -45.74 9.01
N ILE A 18 -34.33 -44.95 8.67
CA ILE A 18 -35.69 -44.89 9.27
C ILE A 18 -35.85 -44.52 10.76
N ARG A 19 -36.50 -43.38 11.03
CA ARG A 19 -37.81 -43.35 11.74
C ARG A 19 -38.60 -42.05 11.57
N THR A 20 -39.92 -42.14 11.70
CA THR A 20 -40.90 -41.10 11.33
C THR A 20 -41.45 -40.33 12.52
N ARG A 21 -41.74 -39.05 12.27
CA ARG A 21 -42.74 -38.16 12.89
C ARG A 21 -43.44 -38.63 14.18
N HIS A 22 -43.45 -37.75 15.19
CA HIS A 22 -44.70 -37.39 15.85
C HIS A 22 -44.83 -35.89 16.03
N ARG A 23 -46.04 -35.35 15.80
CA ARG A 23 -46.45 -34.00 16.21
C ARG A 23 -47.24 -34.11 17.53
N SER A 24 -47.10 -33.11 18.37
CA SER A 24 -48.17 -32.61 19.24
C SER A 24 -48.16 -31.08 19.18
N ARG A 25 -49.24 -30.43 19.60
CA ARG A 25 -49.47 -28.97 19.50
C ARG A 25 -49.92 -28.41 20.85
N ASP A 26 -50.03 -27.07 20.87
CA ASP A 26 -50.97 -26.28 21.65
C ASP A 26 -50.66 -26.05 23.15
N ALA A 27 -50.12 -24.86 23.43
CA ALA A 27 -50.55 -24.00 24.52
C ALA A 27 -50.58 -22.53 24.00
N ARG A 28 -51.32 -21.63 24.68
CA ARG A 28 -51.76 -20.34 24.11
C ARG A 28 -52.02 -19.30 25.22
N VAL A 29 -52.14 -18.01 24.84
CA VAL A 29 -52.60 -16.86 25.67
C VAL A 29 -51.58 -16.47 26.79
N LEU A 30 -51.22 -15.21 27.11
CA LEU A 30 -51.97 -13.94 27.26
C LEU A 30 -51.14 -12.66 26.99
N PHE A 31 -51.84 -11.59 26.57
CA PHE A 31 -51.49 -10.16 26.77
C PHE A 31 -52.39 -9.61 27.90
N PRO A 32 -51.99 -8.58 28.70
CA PRO A 32 -51.98 -7.14 28.32
C PRO A 32 -50.66 -6.42 28.75
N GLY A 33 -50.44 -5.10 28.60
CA GLY A 33 -51.20 -4.01 27.96
C GLY A 33 -50.97 -2.65 28.67
N ASP A 34 -50.64 -1.60 27.89
CA ASP A 34 -50.64 -0.13 28.13
C ASP A 34 -50.28 0.52 29.50
N ALA A 35 -49.40 1.54 29.45
CA ALA A 35 -49.68 2.89 30.00
C ALA A 35 -48.57 3.95 29.68
N HIS A 36 -48.96 5.23 29.61
CA HIS A 36 -48.09 6.41 29.45
C HIS A 36 -47.53 6.96 30.78
N ALA A 37 -46.40 7.68 30.71
CA ALA A 37 -46.25 8.98 31.40
C ALA A 37 -45.13 9.87 30.78
N GLN A 38 -45.31 11.20 30.79
CA GLN A 38 -44.28 12.21 30.55
C GLN A 38 -43.98 12.96 31.86
N TYR A 39 -42.82 13.60 32.01
CA TYR A 39 -42.67 14.75 32.93
C TYR A 39 -41.65 15.81 32.45
N ARG A 40 -41.78 17.05 32.96
CA ARG A 40 -40.98 18.24 32.59
C ARG A 40 -40.57 19.06 33.84
N GLY A 41 -39.40 19.71 33.76
CA GLY A 41 -38.89 20.81 34.62
C GLY A 41 -37.41 21.06 34.26
N ARG A 42 -36.83 22.26 34.06
CA ARG A 42 -37.03 23.63 34.61
C ARG A 42 -36.89 23.66 36.15
N PHE A 43 -36.04 24.50 36.77
CA PHE A 43 -35.72 25.90 36.46
C PHE A 43 -34.37 26.41 37.08
N ALA A 44 -33.95 27.60 36.62
CA ALA A 44 -33.23 28.67 37.35
C ALA A 44 -31.69 28.64 37.59
N ARG A 45 -31.11 29.84 37.46
CA ARG A 45 -29.77 30.27 37.95
C ARG A 45 -29.91 30.90 39.35
N PRO A 46 -28.79 31.23 40.03
CA PRO A 46 -28.58 32.64 40.38
C PRO A 46 -27.20 33.20 39.91
N HIS A 47 -26.85 34.41 40.33
CA HIS A 47 -25.87 35.27 39.66
C HIS A 47 -25.25 36.28 40.65
N VAL A 48 -24.00 36.70 40.40
CA VAL A 48 -23.32 37.91 40.94
C VAL A 48 -22.94 37.94 42.44
N THR A 49 -21.64 38.10 42.73
CA THR A 49 -21.08 39.24 43.51
C THR A 49 -19.54 39.24 43.45
N SER A 50 -18.92 40.37 43.83
CA SER A 50 -17.48 40.60 43.76
C SER A 50 -16.95 41.30 45.00
N SER A 51 -15.64 41.17 45.29
CA SER A 51 -14.94 42.01 46.29
C SER A 51 -13.41 41.98 46.10
N ARG A 52 -12.77 43.16 46.12
CA ARG A 52 -11.34 43.32 46.43
C ARG A 52 -11.11 43.19 47.96
N PRO A 53 -9.84 43.14 48.39
CA PRO A 53 -9.35 44.29 49.16
C PRO A 53 -8.02 44.88 48.65
N GLU A 54 -7.60 46.00 49.25
CA GLU A 54 -6.35 46.74 48.96
C GLU A 54 -5.49 46.88 50.23
N SER A 55 -4.46 47.75 50.19
CA SER A 55 -3.54 48.15 51.28
C SER A 55 -2.35 47.19 51.57
N VAL A 56 -1.14 47.63 51.96
CA VAL A 56 -0.56 49.00 52.09
C VAL A 56 1.00 48.95 52.04
N ARG A 57 1.69 50.09 51.82
CA ARG A 57 3.15 50.29 52.04
C ARG A 57 3.38 51.26 53.23
N PRO A 58 4.47 51.14 54.02
CA PRO A 58 5.79 51.76 53.73
C PRO A 58 6.96 50.76 53.98
N ASP A 59 8.26 51.07 53.94
CA ASP A 59 9.09 52.29 53.83
C ASP A 59 10.26 52.07 52.82
N GLY A 60 11.34 52.85 52.68
CA GLY A 60 11.56 54.27 53.03
C GLY A 60 12.94 54.66 53.60
N SER A 61 14.05 54.50 52.85
CA SER A 61 15.34 55.14 53.19
C SER A 61 16.23 55.45 51.96
N GLU A 62 16.75 56.67 51.88
CA GLU A 62 17.73 57.15 50.88
C GLU A 62 19.19 57.04 51.40
N ILE A 63 20.20 57.20 50.52
CA ILE A 63 21.29 58.24 50.60
C ILE A 63 22.56 57.90 49.77
N SER A 64 23.13 58.94 49.18
CA SER A 64 24.52 59.12 48.67
C SER A 64 25.00 58.43 47.38
N THR A 65 25.43 59.27 46.43
CA THR A 65 26.51 59.03 45.46
C THR A 65 27.88 59.38 46.09
N PRO A 66 29.00 59.08 45.42
CA PRO A 66 29.81 60.19 44.91
C PRO A 66 30.32 59.99 43.45
N ASP A 67 31.15 60.91 42.98
CA ASP A 67 31.12 61.42 41.60
C ASP A 67 32.40 61.22 40.73
N ILE A 68 32.22 61.30 39.40
CA ILE A 68 33.17 61.78 38.35
C ILE A 68 34.52 61.05 38.11
N PHE A 69 34.73 60.50 36.88
CA PHE A 69 35.65 61.10 35.87
C PHE A 69 35.64 60.48 34.44
N SER A 70 35.54 61.37 33.44
CA SER A 70 36.18 61.35 32.09
C SER A 70 35.90 60.27 31.01
N TYR A 71 35.10 60.67 30.00
CA TYR A 71 35.30 60.53 28.53
C TYR A 71 35.90 59.25 27.89
N LYS A 72 35.13 58.68 26.94
CA LYS A 72 35.43 58.81 25.48
C LYS A 72 34.21 58.50 24.59
N LYS A 73 34.15 59.11 23.39
CA LYS A 73 33.07 58.93 22.40
C LYS A 73 33.12 57.56 21.71
N LYS A 74 31.97 56.94 21.44
CA LYS A 74 31.68 56.25 20.17
C LYS A 74 30.18 56.10 19.88
N VAL A 75 29.75 56.63 18.73
CA VAL A 75 28.65 56.25 17.82
C VAL A 75 27.36 55.65 18.43
N MET A 76 26.23 56.35 18.24
CA MET A 76 24.88 55.76 18.29
C MET A 76 24.62 54.90 17.04
N ALA A 77 23.98 53.74 17.22
CA ALA A 77 23.31 52.97 16.17
C ALA A 77 21.78 53.12 16.32
N PRO A 78 20.97 52.99 15.24
CA PRO A 78 19.52 53.21 15.30
C PRO A 78 18.78 52.07 16.01
N ALA A 79 17.73 52.42 16.74
CA ALA A 79 16.95 51.51 17.59
C ALA A 79 16.04 50.52 16.83
N SER A 80 16.06 50.49 15.49
CA SER A 80 15.28 49.54 14.68
C SER A 80 15.75 48.10 14.84
N SER A 81 17.07 47.87 14.83
CA SER A 81 17.66 46.52 14.84
C SER A 81 17.34 45.72 16.11
N MET A 82 17.16 46.38 17.27
CA MET A 82 16.74 45.68 18.49
C MET A 82 15.30 45.18 18.44
N CYS A 83 14.37 45.86 17.77
CA CYS A 83 13.01 45.34 17.61
C CYS A 83 13.00 44.10 16.73
N GLU A 84 13.74 44.10 15.62
CA GLU A 84 13.85 42.92 14.75
C GLU A 84 14.54 41.76 15.48
N LEU A 85 15.63 42.02 16.22
CA LEU A 85 16.32 40.97 16.96
C LEU A 85 15.48 40.42 18.12
N VAL A 86 14.75 41.26 18.86
CA VAL A 86 13.83 40.82 19.92
C VAL A 86 12.62 40.10 19.35
N CYS A 87 12.07 40.54 18.21
CA CYS A 87 11.02 39.79 17.52
C CYS A 87 11.52 38.44 17.01
N LEU A 88 12.74 38.34 16.46
CA LEU A 88 13.34 37.07 16.02
C LEU A 88 13.65 36.14 17.20
N VAL A 89 14.19 36.67 18.31
CA VAL A 89 14.43 35.89 19.53
C VAL A 89 13.10 35.45 20.15
N LEU A 90 12.08 36.29 20.25
CA LEU A 90 10.76 35.89 20.75
C LEU A 90 10.04 34.93 19.80
N PHE A 91 10.20 35.04 18.47
CA PHE A 91 9.72 34.02 17.53
C PHE A 91 10.48 32.70 17.70
N TRP A 92 11.78 32.75 18.01
CA TRP A 92 12.60 31.57 18.24
C TRP A 92 12.35 30.93 19.62
N GLU A 93 12.04 31.71 20.66
CA GLU A 93 11.63 31.26 21.98
C GLU A 93 10.18 30.73 21.97
N LEU A 94 9.27 31.34 21.23
CA LEU A 94 7.91 30.80 21.02
C LEU A 94 7.94 29.53 20.15
N ARG A 95 8.77 29.48 19.09
CA ARG A 95 8.98 28.25 18.29
C ARG A 95 9.74 27.16 19.04
N SER A 96 10.72 27.49 19.89
CA SER A 96 11.42 26.47 20.69
C SER A 96 10.60 26.01 21.88
N SER A 97 9.76 26.88 22.47
CA SER A 97 8.76 26.46 23.45
C SER A 97 7.73 25.50 22.83
N SER A 98 7.35 25.68 21.56
CA SER A 98 6.48 24.72 20.87
C SER A 98 7.21 23.45 20.41
N THR A 99 8.49 23.49 20.01
CA THR A 99 9.24 22.24 19.75
C THR A 99 9.51 21.44 21.02
N VAL A 100 9.76 22.08 22.17
CA VAL A 100 9.92 21.41 23.47
C VAL A 100 8.59 20.82 23.97
N ALA A 101 7.44 21.41 23.63
CA ALA A 101 6.13 20.81 23.87
C ALA A 101 5.82 19.63 22.93
N ALA A 102 6.16 19.76 21.64
CA ALA A 102 5.94 18.73 20.62
C ALA A 102 6.88 17.51 20.77
N ALA A 103 8.03 17.67 21.43
CA ALA A 103 9.04 16.62 21.63
C ALA A 103 8.57 15.39 22.45
N ASN A 104 7.30 15.34 22.89
CA ASN A 104 6.75 14.28 23.74
C ASN A 104 5.43 13.68 23.21
N THR A 105 4.97 14.07 22.01
CA THR A 105 3.74 13.54 21.37
C THR A 105 4.09 12.63 20.20
N ARG A 106 3.67 11.35 20.28
CA ARG A 106 3.90 10.37 19.20
C ARG A 106 3.21 10.82 17.88
N PRO A 107 3.80 10.54 16.71
CA PRO A 107 3.20 10.94 15.44
C PRO A 107 1.90 10.20 15.15
N HIS A 108 0.97 10.88 14.49
CA HIS A 108 -0.16 10.22 13.84
C HIS A 108 0.37 9.41 12.63
N ILE A 109 -0.15 8.21 12.42
CA ILE A 109 0.28 7.28 11.37
C ILE A 109 -0.90 7.05 10.43
N ILE A 110 -0.74 7.42 9.17
CA ILE A 110 -1.74 7.28 8.12
C ILE A 110 -1.16 6.34 7.07
N PHE A 111 -1.69 5.13 6.99
CA PHE A 111 -1.23 4.10 6.06
C PHE A 111 -2.29 3.90 4.97
N ILE A 112 -2.01 4.43 3.78
CA ILE A 112 -2.87 4.30 2.61
C ILE A 112 -2.38 3.10 1.80
N LEU A 113 -3.25 2.09 1.66
CA LEU A 113 -2.98 0.88 0.90
C LEU A 113 -3.90 0.83 -0.32
N ALA A 114 -3.30 0.90 -1.51
CA ALA A 114 -3.94 0.59 -2.78
C ALA A 114 -3.99 -0.93 -2.98
N ASP A 115 -5.02 -1.39 -3.66
CA ASP A 115 -5.25 -2.80 -4.01
C ASP A 115 -4.96 -2.97 -5.51
N ASP A 116 -4.17 -3.96 -5.94
CA ASP A 116 -3.89 -4.21 -7.37
C ASP A 116 -3.26 -3.04 -8.17
N TYR A 117 -2.19 -2.39 -7.65
CA TYR A 117 -1.67 -1.13 -8.21
C TYR A 117 -0.13 -1.11 -8.43
N LEU A 118 0.36 -0.75 -9.64
CA LEU A 118 1.80 -0.61 -9.97
C LEU A 118 2.10 0.43 -11.06
N ALA A 119 3.26 1.13 -11.03
CA ALA A 119 3.29 2.45 -11.68
C ALA A 119 4.61 3.22 -12.04
N ASN A 120 4.72 3.87 -13.25
CA ASN A 120 5.81 4.77 -13.83
C ASN A 120 5.76 5.09 -15.38
N ALA A 121 6.40 6.17 -15.93
CA ALA A 121 6.64 6.38 -17.39
C ALA A 121 7.82 7.35 -17.79
N LEU A 122 7.83 7.91 -19.03
CA LEU A 122 9.07 8.22 -19.82
C LEU A 122 9.72 9.61 -19.66
N VAL A 123 11.03 9.62 -19.90
CA VAL A 123 11.79 10.75 -20.49
C VAL A 123 12.63 10.20 -21.66
N VAL A 124 12.50 10.74 -22.87
CA VAL A 124 13.44 10.46 -23.97
C VAL A 124 14.56 11.50 -23.91
N LEU A 125 15.78 11.07 -23.55
CA LEU A 125 16.97 11.89 -23.78
C LEU A 125 17.56 11.53 -25.14
N SER A 126 17.18 12.27 -26.18
CA SER A 126 17.78 12.16 -27.51
C SER A 126 19.15 12.86 -27.54
N SER A 127 20.17 12.23 -26.97
CA SER A 127 21.56 12.62 -27.20
C SER A 127 22.02 12.10 -28.55
N THR A 128 22.21 12.98 -29.52
CA THR A 128 22.89 12.64 -30.78
C THR A 128 24.37 12.36 -30.47
N ALA A 129 24.76 11.09 -30.49
CA ALA A 129 26.17 10.73 -30.68
C ALA A 129 26.64 11.22 -32.06
N GLU A 130 27.93 11.52 -32.22
CA GLU A 130 28.46 12.16 -33.44
C GLU A 130 28.31 11.28 -34.71
N ASP A 131 28.07 9.98 -34.55
CA ASP A 131 27.95 8.97 -35.62
C ASP A 131 26.51 8.70 -36.11
N GLY A 132 25.49 9.30 -35.48
CA GLY A 132 24.12 9.35 -36.02
C GLY A 132 23.19 8.15 -35.80
N GLU A 133 23.56 7.16 -34.97
CA GLU A 133 22.63 6.10 -34.55
C GLU A 133 21.67 6.55 -33.43
N ILE A 134 20.46 5.98 -33.39
CA ILE A 134 19.44 6.26 -32.37
C ILE A 134 19.40 5.11 -31.35
N GLU A 135 20.04 5.31 -30.20
CA GLU A 135 20.00 4.33 -29.11
C GLU A 135 18.65 4.38 -28.36
N VAL A 136 17.70 3.52 -28.76
CA VAL A 136 16.37 3.43 -28.12
C VAL A 136 16.45 2.65 -26.79
N ARG A 137 16.70 3.37 -25.69
CA ARG A 137 16.54 2.85 -24.32
C ARG A 137 15.06 2.88 -23.91
N ILE A 138 14.58 1.80 -23.29
CA ILE A 138 13.18 1.64 -22.83
C ILE A 138 13.16 1.63 -21.29
N SER A 139 12.08 2.14 -20.68
CA SER A 139 12.02 2.43 -19.25
C SER A 139 10.59 2.20 -18.64
N GLY A 140 10.43 2.31 -17.30
CA GLY A 140 9.29 1.99 -16.36
C GLY A 140 7.78 2.32 -16.67
N TRP A 141 6.71 1.99 -15.89
CA TRP A 141 6.43 0.89 -14.93
C TRP A 141 4.95 0.67 -14.36
N ASN A 142 3.72 1.17 -14.68
CA ASN A 142 3.05 2.27 -15.43
C ASN A 142 1.55 2.61 -15.02
N ASP A 143 1.28 3.40 -13.96
CA ASP A 143 -0.06 3.90 -13.51
C ASP A 143 -0.02 5.18 -12.57
N VAL A 144 1.15 5.82 -12.34
CA VAL A 144 1.37 7.02 -11.47
C VAL A 144 2.38 7.95 -12.13
N GLY A 145 2.17 9.25 -11.99
CA GLY A 145 3.00 10.31 -12.57
C GLY A 145 4.40 10.46 -11.96
N PHE A 146 4.60 10.17 -10.67
CA PHE A 146 5.88 10.47 -9.99
C PHE A 146 7.01 9.54 -10.34
N HIS A 147 6.73 8.24 -10.47
CA HIS A 147 7.67 7.36 -11.13
C HIS A 147 7.62 7.57 -12.67
N GLY A 148 6.56 8.17 -13.23
CA GLY A 148 6.62 8.85 -14.52
C GLY A 148 5.37 8.90 -15.42
N SER A 149 4.25 8.25 -15.10
CA SER A 149 3.11 8.02 -16.03
C SER A 149 2.51 9.30 -16.60
N ASN A 150 2.41 9.37 -17.93
CA ASN A 150 1.77 10.49 -18.63
C ASN A 150 0.29 10.20 -18.93
N GLN A 151 -0.11 8.92 -19.01
CA GLN A 151 -1.47 8.52 -19.41
C GLN A 151 -2.51 8.72 -18.31
N ILE A 152 -2.11 8.58 -17.04
CA ILE A 152 -3.00 8.72 -15.88
C ILE A 152 -2.33 9.67 -14.88
N PRO A 153 -2.78 10.95 -14.80
CA PRO A 153 -2.23 11.89 -13.83
C PRO A 153 -2.62 11.51 -12.39
N THR A 154 -1.63 11.49 -11.49
CA THR A 154 -1.82 11.26 -10.05
C THR A 154 -1.23 12.42 -9.24
N PRO A 155 -1.75 13.66 -9.41
CA PRO A 155 -1.09 14.87 -8.91
C PRO A 155 -0.95 14.97 -7.39
N ASN A 156 -1.84 14.34 -6.60
CA ASN A 156 -1.75 14.34 -5.14
C ASN A 156 -0.72 13.33 -4.63
N ILE A 157 -0.76 12.09 -5.16
CA ILE A 157 0.24 11.06 -4.88
C ILE A 157 1.63 11.57 -5.31
N ASP A 158 1.71 12.23 -6.48
CA ASP A 158 2.95 12.80 -6.99
C ASP A 158 3.51 13.90 -6.09
N ALA A 159 2.68 14.83 -5.64
CA ALA A 159 3.13 15.89 -4.74
C ALA A 159 3.60 15.31 -3.38
N LEU A 160 2.96 14.25 -2.89
CA LEU A 160 3.36 13.55 -1.68
C LEU A 160 4.70 12.81 -1.86
N ALA A 161 4.90 12.18 -3.03
CA ALA A 161 6.13 11.49 -3.43
C ALA A 161 7.32 12.46 -3.48
N TYR A 162 7.22 13.55 -4.25
CA TYR A 162 8.32 14.50 -4.42
C TYR A 162 8.61 15.33 -3.16
N SER A 163 7.67 15.45 -2.23
CA SER A 163 7.87 16.11 -0.93
C SER A 163 8.38 15.16 0.16
N GLY A 164 8.41 13.84 -0.11
CA GLY A 164 8.72 12.78 0.84
C GLY A 164 9.94 11.96 0.44
N VAL A 165 9.86 10.65 0.63
CA VAL A 165 10.89 9.68 0.23
C VAL A 165 10.23 8.62 -0.64
N ILE A 166 10.72 8.47 -1.88
CA ILE A 166 10.22 7.46 -2.81
C ILE A 166 11.00 6.15 -2.59
N LEU A 167 10.30 5.03 -2.39
CA LEU A 167 10.90 3.74 -2.09
C LEU A 167 11.09 2.94 -3.39
N HIS A 168 12.23 3.14 -4.05
CA HIS A 168 12.45 2.63 -5.41
C HIS A 168 12.75 1.12 -5.47
N ASN A 169 13.29 0.56 -4.39
CA ASN A 169 13.69 -0.84 -4.25
C ASN A 169 12.81 -1.56 -3.20
N TYR A 170 11.51 -1.22 -3.22
CA TYR A 170 10.48 -1.71 -2.32
C TYR A 170 9.77 -2.94 -2.88
N TYR A 171 9.44 -3.90 -2.00
CA TYR A 171 8.82 -5.17 -2.35
C TYR A 171 7.60 -5.49 -1.49
N VAL A 172 6.69 -6.24 -2.10
CA VAL A 172 5.42 -6.74 -1.55
C VAL A 172 5.27 -8.23 -1.93
N LEU A 173 4.28 -8.93 -1.38
CA LEU A 173 3.98 -10.31 -1.83
C LEU A 173 3.08 -10.26 -3.07
N PRO A 174 3.06 -11.33 -3.89
CA PRO A 174 2.45 -11.23 -5.22
C PRO A 174 0.92 -11.18 -5.23
N VAL A 175 0.24 -11.35 -4.08
CA VAL A 175 -1.23 -11.31 -4.00
C VAL A 175 -1.72 -10.90 -2.59
N CYS A 176 -2.94 -10.35 -2.52
CA CYS A 176 -3.46 -9.52 -1.43
C CYS A 176 -3.33 -10.12 -0.01
N THR A 177 -3.84 -11.35 0.20
CA THR A 177 -3.90 -11.96 1.54
C THR A 177 -2.50 -12.17 2.15
N PRO A 178 -1.52 -12.80 1.47
CA PRO A 178 -0.11 -12.80 1.89
C PRO A 178 0.42 -11.42 2.27
N SER A 179 0.26 -10.41 1.41
CA SER A 179 0.81 -9.06 1.64
C SER A 179 0.22 -8.39 2.87
N ARG A 180 -1.10 -8.48 3.04
CA ARG A 180 -1.81 -7.92 4.19
C ARG A 180 -1.45 -8.68 5.48
N ALA A 181 -1.18 -9.98 5.40
CA ALA A 181 -0.68 -10.75 6.54
C ALA A 181 0.73 -10.31 6.94
N ALA A 182 1.64 -10.12 5.99
CA ALA A 182 3.00 -9.65 6.23
C ALA A 182 3.02 -8.23 6.80
N LEU A 183 2.24 -7.30 6.23
CA LEU A 183 2.04 -5.94 6.75
C LEU A 183 1.58 -5.93 8.22
N MET A 184 0.57 -6.76 8.54
CA MET A 184 -0.04 -6.76 9.86
C MET A 184 0.76 -7.51 10.93
N THR A 185 1.61 -8.47 10.55
CA THR A 185 2.37 -9.32 11.49
C THR A 185 3.86 -9.01 11.55
N GLY A 186 4.44 -8.33 10.55
CA GLY A 186 5.89 -8.15 10.42
C GLY A 186 6.66 -9.44 10.12
N ARG A 187 5.97 -10.46 9.58
CA ARG A 187 6.49 -11.82 9.35
C ARG A 187 6.24 -12.28 7.92
N HIS A 188 7.12 -13.12 7.39
CA HIS A 188 6.89 -13.77 6.09
C HIS A 188 5.66 -14.70 6.19
N PRO A 189 4.82 -14.78 5.14
CA PRO A 189 3.63 -15.65 5.15
C PRO A 189 3.95 -17.13 5.45
N ILE A 190 5.13 -17.60 5.04
CA ILE A 190 5.64 -18.95 5.33
C ILE A 190 5.78 -19.27 6.83
N HIS A 191 5.77 -18.26 7.70
CA HIS A 191 5.89 -18.41 9.16
C HIS A 191 4.54 -18.32 9.91
N ASN A 192 3.45 -18.02 9.20
CA ASN A 192 2.08 -17.98 9.74
C ASN A 192 1.04 -18.75 8.90
N GLY A 193 1.47 -19.45 7.83
CA GLY A 193 0.62 -20.32 7.01
C GLY A 193 -0.21 -19.61 5.94
N MET A 194 0.06 -18.33 5.68
CA MET A 194 -0.73 -17.48 4.77
C MET A 194 -0.14 -17.39 3.35
N GLN A 195 0.83 -18.22 2.99
CA GLN A 195 1.61 -18.12 1.74
C GLN A 195 0.92 -18.64 0.47
N HIS A 196 -0.16 -19.41 0.58
CA HIS A 196 -0.79 -20.10 -0.55
C HIS A 196 -2.14 -19.44 -0.92
N GLU A 197 -2.31 -19.10 -2.19
CA GLU A 197 -3.51 -18.44 -2.75
C GLU A 197 -3.98 -17.22 -1.91
N VAL A 198 -5.30 -17.02 -1.82
CA VAL A 198 -5.96 -15.94 -1.06
C VAL A 198 -7.09 -16.48 -0.21
N LEU A 199 -7.55 -15.68 0.74
CA LEU A 199 -8.70 -16.04 1.56
C LEU A 199 -10.01 -15.76 0.81
N TYR A 200 -10.58 -16.83 0.26
CA TYR A 200 -11.93 -16.85 -0.31
C TYR A 200 -13.00 -16.80 0.79
N ALA A 201 -14.07 -16.03 0.57
CA ALA A 201 -15.05 -15.68 1.59
C ALA A 201 -15.79 -16.90 2.19
N GLN A 202 -16.05 -17.93 1.40
CA GLN A 202 -16.71 -19.17 1.85
C GLN A 202 -15.84 -20.11 2.72
N CYS A 203 -14.56 -19.79 2.96
CA CYS A 203 -13.63 -20.73 3.60
C CYS A 203 -13.39 -20.39 5.09
N PRO A 204 -13.61 -21.32 6.04
CA PRO A 204 -13.54 -21.08 7.48
C PRO A 204 -12.09 -21.06 8.04
N TRP A 205 -11.26 -20.16 7.52
CA TRP A 205 -9.90 -19.89 8.01
C TRP A 205 -9.60 -18.38 8.04
N GLY A 206 -8.39 -18.03 8.46
CA GLY A 206 -7.93 -16.65 8.60
C GLY A 206 -6.57 -16.57 9.28
N LEU A 207 -5.99 -15.36 9.30
CA LEU A 207 -4.69 -15.08 9.91
C LEU A 207 -4.68 -15.60 11.37
N PRO A 208 -3.74 -16.48 11.78
CA PRO A 208 -3.81 -17.15 13.07
C PRO A 208 -3.96 -16.19 14.24
N LEU A 209 -4.75 -16.61 15.24
CA LEU A 209 -5.02 -15.82 16.46
C LEU A 209 -3.83 -15.79 17.43
N SER A 210 -2.73 -16.48 17.10
CA SER A 210 -1.42 -16.37 17.75
C SER A 210 -0.64 -15.12 17.32
N GLU A 211 -0.98 -14.54 16.17
CA GLU A 211 -0.26 -13.39 15.62
C GLU A 211 -0.78 -12.09 16.26
N LYS A 212 0.06 -11.44 17.07
CA LYS A 212 -0.17 -10.08 17.57
C LYS A 212 0.14 -9.07 16.46
N LEU A 213 -0.81 -8.20 16.14
CA LEU A 213 -0.76 -7.34 14.96
C LEU A 213 -0.28 -5.91 15.26
N LEU A 214 0.19 -5.21 14.23
CA LEU A 214 0.54 -3.77 14.25
C LEU A 214 -0.46 -2.88 15.04
N PRO A 215 -1.78 -2.90 14.79
CA PRO A 215 -2.74 -2.12 15.59
C PRO A 215 -2.77 -2.52 17.07
N GLU A 216 -2.47 -3.76 17.44
CA GLU A 216 -2.44 -4.20 18.86
C GLU A 216 -1.22 -3.61 19.58
N TYR A 217 -0.04 -3.60 18.95
CA TYR A 217 1.14 -2.89 19.47
C TYR A 217 0.90 -1.37 19.58
N LEU A 218 0.31 -0.74 18.55
CA LEU A 218 0.02 0.70 18.58
C LEU A 218 -1.03 1.06 19.65
N LYS A 219 -1.98 0.17 19.93
CA LYS A 219 -2.98 0.36 21.00
C LYS A 219 -2.38 0.32 22.40
N GLU A 220 -1.36 -0.52 22.63
CA GLU A 220 -0.53 -0.48 23.84
C GLU A 220 0.24 0.85 23.98
N MET A 221 0.52 1.52 22.86
CA MET A 221 1.11 2.87 22.80
C MET A 221 0.08 4.01 22.90
N ASN A 222 -1.17 3.70 23.25
CA ASN A 222 -2.31 4.64 23.34
C ASN A 222 -2.64 5.33 22.00
N TYR A 223 -2.56 4.61 20.88
CA TYR A 223 -3.14 5.07 19.62
C TYR A 223 -4.65 4.83 19.57
N SER A 224 -5.39 5.80 19.04
CA SER A 224 -6.73 5.60 18.48
C SER A 224 -6.57 4.83 17.17
N THR A 225 -6.98 3.56 17.12
CA THR A 225 -6.72 2.66 15.99
C THR A 225 -7.95 2.51 15.08
N ARG A 226 -7.82 2.87 13.81
CA ARG A 226 -8.93 3.01 12.87
C ARG A 226 -8.62 2.29 11.57
N MET A 227 -9.59 1.52 11.08
CA MET A 227 -9.51 0.88 9.76
C MET A 227 -10.65 1.34 8.86
N VAL A 228 -10.31 1.69 7.63
CA VAL A 228 -11.27 1.94 6.55
C VAL A 228 -10.94 1.02 5.37
N GLY A 229 -11.94 0.31 4.84
CA GLY A 229 -11.83 -0.54 3.66
C GLY A 229 -11.48 -2.02 3.90
N LYS A 230 -10.68 -2.60 3.01
CA LYS A 230 -10.48 -4.05 2.78
C LYS A 230 -9.65 -4.75 3.87
N TRP A 231 -10.27 -5.69 4.58
CA TRP A 231 -9.58 -6.55 5.55
C TRP A 231 -8.85 -7.74 4.91
N HIS A 232 -9.60 -8.69 4.32
CA HIS A 232 -9.08 -9.87 3.62
C HIS A 232 -8.18 -10.83 4.43
N LEU A 233 -8.23 -10.77 5.76
CA LEU A 233 -7.46 -11.64 6.68
C LEU A 233 -8.32 -12.62 7.50
N GLY A 234 -9.61 -12.73 7.15
CA GLY A 234 -10.55 -13.73 7.67
C GLY A 234 -11.71 -13.12 8.45
N HIS A 235 -12.88 -13.75 8.36
CA HIS A 235 -14.10 -13.23 9.00
C HIS A 235 -15.12 -14.29 9.43
N PHE A 236 -14.89 -15.58 9.16
CA PHE A 236 -15.81 -16.69 9.45
C PHE A 236 -16.24 -16.78 10.93
N LYS A 237 -15.44 -16.19 11.83
CA LYS A 237 -15.80 -15.84 13.22
C LYS A 237 -15.36 -14.40 13.51
N ALA A 238 -16.10 -13.73 14.40
CA ALA A 238 -15.88 -12.35 14.81
C ALA A 238 -14.45 -12.10 15.29
N VAL A 239 -13.82 -13.07 15.97
CA VAL A 239 -12.43 -12.99 16.47
C VAL A 239 -11.37 -12.83 15.37
N TYR A 240 -11.70 -13.07 14.10
CA TYR A 240 -10.81 -12.78 12.96
C TYR A 240 -11.05 -11.40 12.33
N THR A 241 -12.17 -10.73 12.65
CA THR A 241 -12.54 -9.42 12.07
C THR A 241 -11.72 -8.26 12.68
N PRO A 242 -11.56 -7.11 11.99
CA PRO A 242 -10.58 -6.09 12.37
C PRO A 242 -10.69 -5.59 13.82
N THR A 243 -11.91 -5.41 14.35
CA THR A 243 -12.10 -4.86 15.71
C THR A 243 -11.88 -5.87 16.84
N TYR A 244 -11.64 -7.14 16.50
CA TYR A 244 -11.11 -8.16 17.42
C TYR A 244 -9.61 -8.40 17.21
N ARG A 245 -8.97 -7.68 16.28
CA ARG A 245 -7.56 -7.78 15.90
C ARG A 245 -6.88 -6.41 15.98
N GLY A 246 -7.09 -5.73 17.12
CA GLY A 246 -6.50 -4.44 17.47
C GLY A 246 -7.41 -3.22 17.28
N PHE A 247 -8.00 -3.05 16.09
CA PHE A 247 -8.67 -1.80 15.71
C PHE A 247 -9.86 -1.39 16.63
N ASP A 248 -9.99 -0.11 16.96
CA ASP A 248 -11.11 0.44 17.73
C ASP A 248 -12.37 0.64 16.88
N SER A 249 -12.24 0.83 15.56
CA SER A 249 -13.35 0.82 14.62
C SER A 249 -12.93 0.38 13.21
N HIS A 250 -13.88 -0.22 12.49
CA HIS A 250 -13.76 -0.60 11.09
C HIS A 250 -14.97 -0.08 10.31
N TYR A 251 -14.74 0.49 9.12
CA TYR A 251 -15.78 0.77 8.14
C TYR A 251 -15.34 0.28 6.76
N GLY A 252 -16.07 -0.65 6.14
CA GLY A 252 -15.65 -1.30 4.90
C GLY A 252 -16.08 -2.77 4.84
N TYR A 253 -15.28 -3.60 4.18
CA TYR A 253 -15.60 -5.01 3.89
C TYR A 253 -14.50 -5.97 4.36
N TRP A 254 -14.86 -7.24 4.45
CA TRP A 254 -14.04 -8.32 5.01
C TRP A 254 -13.44 -9.28 3.98
N VAL A 255 -14.13 -9.46 2.85
CA VAL A 255 -13.74 -10.32 1.73
C VAL A 255 -12.62 -9.74 0.86
N GLY A 256 -12.24 -10.45 -0.21
CA GLY A 256 -11.19 -10.01 -1.14
C GLY A 256 -11.58 -8.86 -2.07
N HIS A 257 -12.81 -8.88 -2.60
CA HIS A 257 -13.33 -7.92 -3.58
C HIS A 257 -14.82 -7.71 -3.38
N GLN A 258 -15.36 -6.58 -3.82
CA GLN A 258 -16.80 -6.33 -3.92
C GLN A 258 -17.09 -5.43 -5.14
N ASP A 259 -18.36 -5.34 -5.55
CA ASP A 259 -18.84 -4.30 -6.45
C ASP A 259 -18.64 -2.90 -5.83
N TYR A 260 -18.22 -1.94 -6.65
CA TYR A 260 -17.91 -0.59 -6.19
C TYR A 260 -19.14 0.22 -5.76
N TYR A 261 -20.36 -0.15 -6.17
CA TYR A 261 -21.60 0.57 -5.87
C TYR A 261 -22.64 -0.25 -5.13
N ASP A 262 -22.85 -1.53 -5.50
CA ASP A 262 -23.82 -2.40 -4.82
C ASP A 262 -23.25 -3.08 -3.56
N HIS A 263 -21.91 -3.05 -3.40
CA HIS A 263 -21.14 -3.64 -2.29
C HIS A 263 -21.44 -5.12 -2.00
N THR A 264 -21.92 -5.85 -3.01
CA THR A 264 -21.96 -7.31 -2.96
C THR A 264 -20.64 -7.88 -3.44
N SER A 265 -20.25 -9.02 -2.88
CA SER A 265 -19.13 -9.83 -3.35
C SER A 265 -19.66 -11.13 -3.90
N GLN A 266 -19.32 -11.43 -5.16
CA GLN A 266 -19.58 -12.69 -5.81
C GLN A 266 -18.29 -13.49 -5.91
N GLU A 267 -18.26 -14.60 -5.18
CA GLU A 267 -17.20 -15.61 -5.23
C GLU A 267 -17.45 -16.60 -6.37
N ASN A 268 -18.72 -16.97 -6.56
CA ASN A 268 -19.24 -17.73 -7.70
C ASN A 268 -20.78 -17.63 -7.71
N PRO A 269 -21.50 -18.12 -8.74
CA PRO A 269 -22.96 -17.97 -8.83
C PRO A 269 -23.79 -18.60 -7.70
N LEU A 270 -23.20 -19.43 -6.83
CA LEU A 270 -23.87 -19.96 -5.63
C LEU A 270 -23.57 -19.16 -4.36
N TYR A 271 -22.48 -18.38 -4.33
CA TYR A 271 -21.98 -17.66 -3.15
C TYR A 271 -21.83 -16.18 -3.49
N TRP A 272 -22.87 -15.41 -3.18
CA TRP A 272 -23.00 -14.00 -3.52
C TRP A 272 -23.81 -13.29 -2.41
N GLY A 273 -23.26 -12.22 -1.86
CA GLY A 273 -23.91 -11.45 -0.79
C GLY A 273 -23.23 -10.11 -0.52
N TYR A 274 -23.90 -9.23 0.21
CA TYR A 274 -23.47 -7.89 0.61
C TYR A 274 -22.42 -7.92 1.73
N ASP A 275 -21.39 -7.06 1.69
CA ASP A 275 -20.34 -7.01 2.73
C ASP A 275 -19.90 -5.59 3.16
N MET A 276 -20.71 -4.55 2.98
CA MET A 276 -20.39 -3.23 3.56
C MET A 276 -20.80 -3.15 5.03
N ARG A 277 -19.88 -2.75 5.92
CA ARG A 277 -20.03 -2.84 7.38
C ARG A 277 -19.52 -1.60 8.12
N HIS A 278 -20.04 -1.35 9.31
CA HIS A 278 -19.53 -0.38 10.28
C HIS A 278 -19.39 -1.07 11.64
N GLY A 279 -18.19 -1.60 11.93
CA GLY A 279 -17.97 -2.57 12.99
C GLY A 279 -18.58 -3.94 12.67
N VAL A 280 -18.59 -4.85 13.64
CA VAL A 280 -18.90 -6.27 13.37
C VAL A 280 -20.37 -6.53 13.07
N SER A 281 -21.28 -5.96 13.86
CA SER A 281 -22.70 -6.33 13.83
C SER A 281 -23.59 -5.44 12.97
N ASN A 282 -23.09 -4.32 12.45
CA ASN A 282 -23.88 -3.34 11.71
C ASN A 282 -23.55 -3.38 10.21
N VAL A 283 -24.49 -3.86 9.41
CA VAL A 283 -24.39 -3.91 7.94
C VAL A 283 -24.86 -2.57 7.37
N SER A 284 -23.99 -1.92 6.60
CA SER A 284 -24.13 -0.51 6.20
C SER A 284 -25.00 -0.32 4.95
N TRP A 285 -26.24 -0.83 4.97
CA TRP A 285 -27.17 -0.78 3.83
C TRP A 285 -27.37 0.63 3.22
N SER A 286 -27.19 1.68 4.02
CA SER A 286 -27.20 3.09 3.59
C SER A 286 -26.09 3.48 2.59
N SER A 287 -25.06 2.65 2.44
CA SER A 287 -23.97 2.85 1.49
C SER A 287 -24.33 2.43 0.07
N TYR A 288 -25.32 1.55 -0.10
CA TYR A 288 -25.73 1.01 -1.41
C TYR A 288 -26.00 2.12 -2.44
N GLY A 289 -25.41 1.97 -3.63
CA GLY A 289 -25.49 2.93 -4.73
C GLY A 289 -24.49 4.09 -4.64
N ARG A 290 -23.63 4.14 -3.61
CA ARG A 290 -22.55 5.13 -3.48
C ARG A 290 -21.20 4.48 -3.83
N TYR A 291 -20.30 5.24 -4.45
CA TYR A 291 -19.02 4.71 -4.91
C TYR A 291 -18.08 4.38 -3.74
N THR A 292 -17.49 3.18 -3.74
CA THR A 292 -16.71 2.62 -2.62
C THR A 292 -15.51 3.49 -2.25
N THR A 293 -14.80 4.07 -3.22
CA THR A 293 -13.65 4.95 -2.92
C THR A 293 -14.11 6.21 -2.19
N ASP A 294 -15.20 6.85 -2.64
CA ASP A 294 -15.74 8.07 -1.99
C ASP A 294 -16.20 7.79 -0.57
N LEU A 295 -16.86 6.65 -0.33
CA LEU A 295 -17.25 6.22 1.02
C LEU A 295 -16.05 6.07 1.96
N PHE A 296 -14.91 5.61 1.45
CA PHE A 296 -13.68 5.49 2.23
C PHE A 296 -12.97 6.83 2.42
N SER A 297 -12.94 7.70 1.42
CA SER A 297 -12.42 9.06 1.53
C SER A 297 -13.21 9.89 2.55
N GLU A 298 -14.54 9.85 2.47
CA GLU A 298 -15.44 10.54 3.40
C GLU A 298 -15.25 10.08 4.85
N GLU A 299 -15.20 8.76 5.09
CA GLU A 299 -14.99 8.23 6.43
C GLU A 299 -13.58 8.51 6.95
N ALA A 300 -12.55 8.47 6.11
CA ALA A 300 -11.19 8.84 6.49
C ALA A 300 -11.10 10.32 6.92
N VAL A 301 -11.68 11.23 6.13
CA VAL A 301 -11.79 12.66 6.47
C VAL A 301 -12.59 12.85 7.75
N ARG A 302 -13.74 12.18 7.90
CA ARG A 302 -14.57 12.26 9.11
C ARG A 302 -13.79 11.79 10.35
N ILE A 303 -13.09 10.66 10.26
CA ILE A 303 -12.24 10.14 11.34
C ILE A 303 -11.19 11.18 11.75
N ILE A 304 -10.50 11.81 10.79
CA ILE A 304 -9.49 12.85 11.08
C ILE A 304 -10.12 14.07 11.74
N GLN A 305 -11.23 14.58 11.21
CA GLN A 305 -11.89 15.79 11.74
C GLN A 305 -12.52 15.56 13.12
N ASP A 306 -13.11 14.38 13.38
CA ASP A 306 -13.69 13.99 14.67
C ASP A 306 -12.63 13.56 15.73
N HIS A 307 -11.35 13.37 15.34
CA HIS A 307 -10.31 12.83 16.22
C HIS A 307 -9.91 13.76 17.38
N ASP A 308 -9.52 13.18 18.51
CA ASP A 308 -8.96 13.88 19.67
C ASP A 308 -7.43 13.96 19.52
N ASP A 309 -6.92 15.13 19.14
CA ASP A 309 -5.50 15.38 18.84
C ASP A 309 -4.58 15.26 20.07
N SER A 310 -5.13 15.15 21.29
CA SER A 310 -4.35 14.77 22.47
C SER A 310 -3.88 13.30 22.45
N GLN A 311 -4.44 12.48 21.56
CA GLN A 311 -4.03 11.09 21.35
C GLN A 311 -3.45 10.91 19.94
N PRO A 312 -2.43 10.05 19.75
CA PRO A 312 -1.98 9.70 18.40
C PRO A 312 -3.06 8.86 17.66
N LEU A 313 -3.12 9.02 16.35
CA LEU A 313 -4.07 8.32 15.46
C LEU A 313 -3.31 7.29 14.64
N PHE A 314 -3.85 6.08 14.51
CA PHE A 314 -3.44 5.13 13.47
C PHE A 314 -4.63 4.91 12.54
N LEU A 315 -4.54 5.37 11.30
CA LEU A 315 -5.55 5.17 10.27
C LEU A 315 -4.97 4.27 9.17
N TYR A 316 -5.47 3.04 9.08
CA TYR A 316 -5.22 2.12 7.98
C TYR A 316 -6.36 2.25 6.96
N LEU A 317 -6.06 2.89 5.83
CA LEU A 317 -6.99 3.19 4.74
C LEU A 317 -6.69 2.27 3.56
N ALA A 318 -7.35 1.12 3.53
CA ALA A 318 -7.14 0.05 2.55
C ALA A 318 -8.24 0.09 1.48
N HIS A 319 -8.01 0.85 0.40
CA HIS A 319 -9.01 1.02 -0.65
C HIS A 319 -9.33 -0.29 -1.39
N LEU A 320 -10.51 -0.33 -2.03
CA LEU A 320 -10.83 -1.30 -3.10
C LEU A 320 -10.17 -0.89 -4.42
N ALA A 321 -9.98 0.41 -4.64
CA ALA A 321 -9.25 0.92 -5.80
C ALA A 321 -7.79 0.42 -5.77
N THR A 322 -7.27 -0.19 -6.83
CA THR A 322 -7.79 -0.39 -8.20
C THR A 322 -8.14 -1.85 -8.56
N HIS A 323 -8.43 -2.68 -7.56
CA HIS A 323 -8.82 -4.08 -7.72
C HIS A 323 -10.13 -4.24 -8.50
N SER A 324 -10.28 -5.38 -9.16
CA SER A 324 -11.52 -5.72 -9.87
C SER A 324 -12.69 -5.91 -8.91
N GLY A 325 -13.87 -5.42 -9.31
CA GLY A 325 -15.15 -5.75 -8.69
C GLY A 325 -15.70 -7.11 -9.14
N ASN A 326 -17.03 -7.27 -9.09
CA ASN A 326 -17.67 -8.55 -9.43
C ASN A 326 -17.56 -8.90 -10.94
N PRO A 327 -17.61 -10.20 -11.31
CA PRO A 327 -17.43 -10.65 -12.69
C PRO A 327 -18.37 -10.04 -13.75
N TYR A 328 -19.53 -9.52 -13.35
CA TYR A 328 -20.48 -8.85 -14.24
C TYR A 328 -20.13 -7.38 -14.54
N MET A 329 -19.33 -6.73 -13.69
CA MET A 329 -18.85 -5.36 -13.93
C MET A 329 -17.48 -5.14 -13.24
N PRO A 330 -16.38 -5.72 -13.77
CA PRO A 330 -15.12 -5.79 -13.04
C PRO A 330 -14.41 -4.45 -12.82
N LEU A 331 -14.68 -3.44 -13.66
CA LEU A 331 -14.07 -2.11 -13.56
C LEU A 331 -15.18 -1.07 -13.50
N GLN A 332 -15.12 -0.20 -12.49
CA GLN A 332 -16.20 0.72 -12.13
C GLN A 332 -15.62 2.03 -11.59
N ALA A 333 -16.06 3.17 -12.11
CA ALA A 333 -15.76 4.50 -11.61
C ALA A 333 -16.93 5.45 -11.91
N PRO A 334 -17.01 6.65 -11.30
CA PRO A 334 -18.03 7.64 -11.63
C PRO A 334 -17.90 8.11 -13.09
N ALA A 335 -19.00 8.13 -13.84
CA ALA A 335 -18.97 8.32 -15.30
C ALA A 335 -18.37 9.67 -15.71
N GLU A 336 -18.66 10.72 -14.93
CA GLU A 336 -18.11 12.07 -15.06
C GLU A 336 -16.60 12.16 -14.79
N VAL A 337 -16.01 11.15 -14.15
CA VAL A 337 -14.55 11.00 -14.02
C VAL A 337 -13.99 10.18 -15.17
N VAL A 338 -14.65 9.08 -15.56
CA VAL A 338 -14.27 8.28 -16.74
C VAL A 338 -14.21 9.14 -18.02
N HIS A 339 -15.13 10.09 -18.19
CA HIS A 339 -15.14 11.03 -19.32
C HIS A 339 -13.94 12.01 -19.37
N GLN A 340 -13.26 12.26 -18.25
CA GLN A 340 -12.05 13.09 -18.24
C GLN A 340 -10.89 12.40 -18.96
N PHE A 341 -10.96 11.07 -19.09
CA PHE A 341 -9.99 10.21 -19.76
C PHE A 341 -10.42 9.84 -21.18
N ASP A 342 -11.30 10.62 -21.83
CA ASP A 342 -11.80 10.32 -23.18
C ASP A 342 -10.69 10.23 -24.28
N TYR A 343 -9.48 10.71 -23.98
CA TYR A 343 -8.25 10.53 -24.78
C TYR A 343 -7.62 9.11 -24.69
N ILE A 344 -8.07 8.27 -23.76
CA ILE A 344 -7.70 6.86 -23.68
C ILE A 344 -8.68 6.05 -24.53
N ASN A 345 -8.21 5.52 -25.66
CA ASN A 345 -9.05 4.81 -26.62
C ASN A 345 -9.66 3.50 -26.08
N ASP A 346 -8.92 2.74 -25.26
CA ASP A 346 -9.46 1.55 -24.61
C ASP A 346 -10.40 1.94 -23.46
N THR A 347 -11.66 1.50 -23.53
CA THR A 347 -12.70 1.89 -22.57
C THR A 347 -12.54 1.25 -21.20
N ARG A 348 -11.89 0.08 -21.08
CA ARG A 348 -11.59 -0.54 -19.79
C ARG A 348 -10.46 0.25 -19.11
N ARG A 349 -9.42 0.61 -19.85
CA ARG A 349 -8.30 1.44 -19.38
C ARG A 349 -8.75 2.85 -19.01
N ARG A 350 -9.75 3.40 -19.72
CA ARG A 350 -10.44 4.65 -19.37
C ARG A 350 -11.16 4.55 -18.02
N THR A 351 -11.92 3.48 -17.79
CA THR A 351 -12.58 3.25 -16.49
C THR A 351 -11.55 3.05 -15.36
N PHE A 352 -10.48 2.30 -15.61
CA PHE A 352 -9.37 2.11 -14.68
C PHE A 352 -8.68 3.45 -14.35
N ALA A 353 -8.43 4.32 -15.32
CA ALA A 353 -7.90 5.66 -15.06
C ALA A 353 -8.83 6.49 -14.17
N GLY A 354 -10.15 6.33 -14.30
CA GLY A 354 -11.12 6.89 -13.35
C GLY A 354 -11.02 6.29 -11.94
N MET A 355 -10.76 4.99 -11.80
CA MET A 355 -10.53 4.33 -10.51
C MET A 355 -9.27 4.88 -9.82
N VAL A 356 -8.17 5.04 -10.58
CA VAL A 356 -6.91 5.66 -10.13
C VAL A 356 -7.12 7.13 -9.74
N SER A 357 -7.82 7.90 -10.55
CA SER A 357 -8.08 9.33 -10.29
C SER A 357 -8.85 9.55 -8.99
N LYS A 358 -9.84 8.71 -8.68
CA LYS A 358 -10.56 8.75 -7.40
C LYS A 358 -9.70 8.30 -6.21
N LEU A 359 -8.68 7.45 -6.42
CA LEU A 359 -7.70 7.10 -5.40
C LEU A 359 -6.74 8.27 -5.11
N ASP A 360 -6.27 8.96 -6.16
CA ASP A 360 -5.46 10.18 -6.01
C ASP A 360 -6.23 11.30 -5.29
N GLU A 361 -7.51 11.49 -5.64
CA GLU A 361 -8.42 12.42 -4.95
C GLU A 361 -8.55 12.09 -3.45
N SER A 362 -8.64 10.81 -3.09
CA SER A 362 -8.65 10.35 -1.69
C SER A 362 -7.39 10.79 -0.93
N VAL A 363 -6.20 10.63 -1.53
CA VAL A 363 -4.93 11.09 -0.95
C VAL A 363 -4.95 12.62 -0.76
N GLY A 364 -5.49 13.36 -1.73
CA GLY A 364 -5.74 14.80 -1.60
C GLY A 364 -6.62 15.14 -0.40
N MET A 365 -7.81 14.54 -0.32
CA MET A 365 -8.78 14.74 0.76
C MET A 365 -8.19 14.45 2.14
N VAL A 366 -7.45 13.34 2.29
CA VAL A 366 -6.83 12.93 3.55
C VAL A 366 -5.74 13.91 3.99
N VAL A 367 -4.84 14.34 3.09
CA VAL A 367 -3.79 15.30 3.42
C VAL A 367 -4.35 16.69 3.72
N SER A 368 -5.38 17.14 2.98
CA SER A 368 -6.08 18.39 3.29
C SER A 368 -6.76 18.35 4.66
N ALA A 369 -7.45 17.26 5.01
CA ALA A 369 -8.07 17.12 6.33
C ALA A 369 -7.05 17.15 7.48
N LEU A 370 -5.88 16.50 7.32
CA LEU A 370 -4.78 16.57 8.29
C LEU A 370 -4.25 18.00 8.45
N LYS A 371 -4.21 18.81 7.38
CA LYS A 371 -3.79 20.21 7.43
C LYS A 371 -4.82 21.09 8.13
N GLU A 372 -6.09 20.97 7.75
CA GLU A 372 -7.21 21.71 8.36
C GLU A 372 -7.35 21.44 9.85
N LYS A 373 -7.16 20.18 10.26
CA LYS A 373 -7.20 19.71 11.65
C LYS A 373 -5.93 20.06 12.45
N GLY A 374 -4.84 20.45 11.79
CA GLY A 374 -3.55 20.77 12.42
C GLY A 374 -2.65 19.57 12.76
N MET A 375 -3.06 18.35 12.39
CA MET A 375 -2.33 17.10 12.67
C MET A 375 -1.14 16.84 11.73
N LEU A 376 -1.11 17.50 10.56
CA LEU A 376 -0.15 17.21 9.50
C LEU A 376 1.32 17.41 9.92
N ASP A 377 1.61 18.43 10.73
CA ASP A 377 2.97 18.75 11.20
C ASP A 377 3.53 17.74 12.24
N ASN A 378 2.73 16.76 12.68
CA ASN A 378 3.20 15.57 13.42
C ASN A 378 2.61 14.26 12.85
N SER A 379 2.56 14.13 11.52
CA SER A 379 2.05 12.94 10.83
C SER A 379 3.16 12.16 10.09
N ILE A 380 3.00 10.85 9.99
CA ILE A 380 3.70 9.96 9.06
C ILE A 380 2.65 9.42 8.10
N ILE A 381 2.81 9.70 6.80
CA ILE A 381 1.91 9.24 5.75
C ILE A 381 2.67 8.26 4.88
N VAL A 382 2.22 7.02 4.84
CA VAL A 382 2.73 5.96 3.96
C VAL A 382 1.68 5.72 2.87
N PHE A 383 2.14 5.62 1.62
CA PHE A 383 1.32 5.10 0.52
C PHE A 383 2.02 3.87 -0.07
N SER A 384 1.28 2.77 -0.19
CA SER A 384 1.77 1.48 -0.67
C SER A 384 0.72 0.81 -1.56
N THR A 385 1.16 -0.03 -2.51
CA THR A 385 0.32 -1.13 -3.02
C THR A 385 0.37 -2.34 -2.09
N ASP A 386 -0.52 -3.33 -2.24
CA ASP A 386 -0.38 -4.65 -1.64
C ASP A 386 0.21 -5.71 -2.58
N ASN A 387 0.00 -5.62 -3.90
CA ASN A 387 0.60 -6.55 -4.86
C ASN A 387 0.80 -5.93 -6.24
N GLY A 388 1.43 -6.71 -7.12
CA GLY A 388 1.60 -6.37 -8.53
C GLY A 388 0.28 -6.09 -9.27
N GLY A 389 0.35 -5.31 -10.34
CA GLY A 389 -0.80 -4.96 -11.15
C GLY A 389 -1.35 -6.17 -11.94
N PRO A 390 -2.67 -6.40 -11.94
CA PRO A 390 -3.34 -7.39 -12.79
C PRO A 390 -3.41 -6.91 -14.25
N THR A 391 -2.29 -7.00 -14.95
CA THR A 391 -2.20 -6.68 -16.39
C THR A 391 -2.70 -7.85 -17.26
N ASN A 392 -2.63 -7.73 -18.60
CA ASN A 392 -2.94 -8.81 -19.55
C ASN A 392 -4.33 -9.47 -19.36
N GLY A 393 -5.30 -8.72 -18.83
CA GLY A 393 -6.64 -9.25 -18.54
C GLY A 393 -6.72 -10.19 -17.31
N PHE A 394 -5.65 -10.31 -16.53
CA PHE A 394 -5.68 -10.99 -15.23
C PHE A 394 -6.77 -10.35 -14.34
N ASP A 395 -7.49 -11.16 -13.57
CA ASP A 395 -8.68 -10.78 -12.77
C ASP A 395 -9.71 -9.88 -13.51
N ASN A 396 -9.75 -9.92 -14.85
CA ASN A 396 -10.53 -9.02 -15.70
C ASN A 396 -10.19 -7.53 -15.55
N ASN A 397 -8.95 -7.21 -15.15
CA ASN A 397 -8.43 -5.85 -14.98
C ASN A 397 -7.56 -5.40 -16.19
N VAL A 398 -6.99 -4.19 -16.12
CA VAL A 398 -6.16 -3.50 -17.13
C VAL A 398 -5.13 -2.54 -16.50
N ALA A 399 -4.66 -2.83 -15.28
CA ALA A 399 -3.49 -2.18 -14.68
C ALA A 399 -2.25 -2.34 -15.57
N SER A 400 -1.16 -1.60 -15.33
CA SER A 400 0.08 -1.78 -16.09
C SER A 400 1.36 -1.74 -15.26
N ASN A 401 2.14 -2.81 -15.40
CA ASN A 401 3.47 -2.97 -14.85
C ASN A 401 4.57 -2.61 -15.87
N TRP A 402 4.18 -2.25 -17.11
CA TRP A 402 5.11 -2.12 -18.24
C TRP A 402 6.26 -1.17 -17.90
N PRO A 403 7.55 -1.60 -17.95
CA PRO A 403 8.12 -2.74 -18.66
C PRO A 403 8.60 -3.84 -17.72
N LEU A 404 8.21 -3.86 -16.44
CA LEU A 404 8.63 -4.96 -15.57
C LEU A 404 7.83 -6.21 -15.91
N ARG A 405 8.47 -7.35 -15.69
CA ARG A 405 7.99 -8.65 -16.13
C ARG A 405 6.82 -9.12 -15.25
N GLY A 406 5.87 -9.81 -15.85
CA GLY A 406 4.78 -10.47 -15.16
C GLY A 406 3.65 -9.58 -14.62
N VAL A 407 2.75 -10.23 -13.87
CA VAL A 407 1.47 -9.68 -13.41
C VAL A 407 1.22 -10.04 -11.93
N LYS A 408 0.12 -9.56 -11.35
CA LYS A 408 -0.44 -10.08 -10.08
C LYS A 408 -0.36 -11.62 -9.97
N ASP A 409 -0.06 -12.10 -8.78
CA ASP A 409 0.14 -13.52 -8.43
C ASP A 409 1.23 -14.23 -9.28
N THR A 410 2.25 -13.48 -9.72
CA THR A 410 3.51 -13.99 -10.29
C THR A 410 4.71 -13.52 -9.47
N ILE A 411 5.86 -14.20 -9.56
CA ILE A 411 7.08 -13.87 -8.79
C ILE A 411 8.07 -12.92 -9.50
N TRP A 412 7.72 -12.46 -10.70
CA TRP A 412 8.45 -11.47 -11.48
C TRP A 412 8.37 -10.09 -10.82
N GLU A 413 9.23 -9.14 -11.20
CA GLU A 413 9.23 -7.79 -10.60
C GLU A 413 7.86 -7.08 -10.73
N GLY A 414 7.09 -7.32 -11.80
CA GLY A 414 5.70 -6.88 -11.96
C GLY A 414 4.65 -7.59 -11.11
N GLY A 415 5.03 -8.65 -10.39
CA GLY A 415 4.21 -9.25 -9.35
C GLY A 415 4.58 -8.78 -7.94
N VAL A 416 5.87 -8.55 -7.65
CA VAL A 416 6.38 -8.39 -6.26
C VAL A 416 7.11 -7.08 -5.96
N ARG A 417 7.61 -6.32 -6.94
CA ARG A 417 8.15 -4.98 -6.65
C ARG A 417 6.97 -4.04 -6.43
N GLY A 418 7.01 -3.20 -5.41
CA GLY A 418 5.87 -2.38 -4.99
C GLY A 418 5.97 -0.92 -5.43
N VAL A 419 4.83 -0.26 -5.59
CA VAL A 419 4.76 1.21 -5.46
C VAL A 419 4.76 1.54 -3.97
N GLY A 420 5.69 2.38 -3.54
CA GLY A 420 5.86 2.77 -2.14
C GLY A 420 6.47 4.15 -1.97
N LEU A 421 5.94 4.94 -1.05
CA LEU A 421 6.49 6.23 -0.61
C LEU A 421 6.17 6.48 0.86
N VAL A 422 6.96 7.35 1.51
CA VAL A 422 6.68 7.86 2.85
C VAL A 422 6.93 9.35 2.95
N TRP A 423 5.98 10.10 3.50
CA TRP A 423 6.08 11.53 3.78
C TRP A 423 5.95 11.79 5.28
N SER A 424 6.80 12.66 5.83
CA SER A 424 6.67 13.17 7.20
C SER A 424 7.59 14.38 7.44
N PRO A 425 7.17 15.39 8.24
CA PRO A 425 8.08 16.43 8.74
C PRO A 425 9.22 15.88 9.60
N LEU A 426 9.05 14.67 10.18
CA LEU A 426 10.07 14.00 10.98
C LEU A 426 11.27 13.49 10.15
N ILE A 427 11.15 13.41 8.82
CA ILE A 427 12.26 13.05 7.93
C ILE A 427 13.10 14.30 7.64
N PRO A 428 14.40 14.36 8.03
CA PRO A 428 15.22 15.58 7.85
C PRO A 428 15.71 15.79 6.41
N GLY A 429 15.85 14.72 5.62
CA GLY A 429 16.20 14.76 4.20
C GLY A 429 15.03 14.32 3.31
N PRO A 430 14.01 15.17 3.07
CA PRO A 430 12.91 14.89 2.15
C PRO A 430 13.38 14.97 0.68
N SER A 431 12.43 14.83 -0.24
CA SER A 431 12.59 15.05 -1.68
C SER A 431 13.75 14.26 -2.27
N ARG A 432 13.75 12.94 -2.00
CA ARG A 432 14.80 12.01 -2.43
C ARG A 432 14.27 10.62 -2.78
N VAL A 433 15.08 9.88 -3.52
CA VAL A 433 14.84 8.47 -3.87
C VAL A 433 15.64 7.58 -2.93
N ALA A 434 14.98 6.60 -2.32
CA ALA A 434 15.61 5.56 -1.51
C ALA A 434 15.75 4.27 -2.33
N ASN A 435 16.99 3.91 -2.65
CA ASN A 435 17.34 2.66 -3.36
C ASN A 435 17.60 1.48 -2.41
N HIS A 436 17.44 1.70 -1.10
CA HIS A 436 17.56 0.66 -0.08
C HIS A 436 16.47 -0.40 -0.26
N LEU A 437 16.87 -1.66 -0.12
CA LEU A 437 15.96 -2.79 -0.11
C LEU A 437 15.01 -2.67 1.09
N MET A 438 13.71 -2.72 0.83
CA MET A 438 12.67 -2.69 1.86
C MET A 438 11.51 -3.60 1.46
N HIS A 439 10.85 -4.20 2.44
CA HIS A 439 9.73 -5.12 2.24
C HIS A 439 8.48 -4.69 3.03
N ILE A 440 7.29 -5.08 2.57
CA ILE A 440 6.02 -4.73 3.23
C ILE A 440 5.93 -5.19 4.70
N GLN A 441 6.68 -6.24 5.08
CA GLN A 441 6.76 -6.71 6.46
C GLN A 441 7.56 -5.78 7.39
N ASP A 442 8.43 -4.93 6.85
CA ASP A 442 9.22 -3.99 7.65
C ASP A 442 8.36 -2.88 8.26
N TRP A 443 7.17 -2.62 7.72
CA TRP A 443 6.30 -1.54 8.19
C TRP A 443 5.89 -1.69 9.65
N LEU A 444 5.68 -2.91 10.17
CA LEU A 444 5.37 -3.09 11.59
C LEU A 444 6.52 -2.59 12.49
N PRO A 445 7.75 -3.14 12.44
CA PRO A 445 8.86 -2.67 13.26
C PRO A 445 9.31 -1.24 12.91
N THR A 446 9.16 -0.80 11.66
CA THR A 446 9.45 0.58 11.23
C THR A 446 8.51 1.60 11.88
N LEU A 447 7.20 1.35 11.86
CA LEU A 447 6.21 2.27 12.43
C LEU A 447 6.26 2.27 13.96
N LEU A 448 6.51 1.13 14.61
CA LEU A 448 6.78 1.06 16.04
C LEU A 448 8.08 1.79 16.42
N GLY A 449 9.13 1.68 15.58
CA GLY A 449 10.36 2.46 15.72
C GLY A 449 10.11 3.96 15.63
N ALA A 450 9.38 4.41 14.61
CA ALA A 450 9.03 5.81 14.40
C ALA A 450 8.14 6.40 15.51
N ALA A 451 7.30 5.57 16.12
CA ALA A 451 6.44 5.93 17.25
C ALA A 451 7.13 5.87 18.63
N ASN A 452 8.44 5.56 18.68
CA ASN A 452 9.21 5.31 19.90
C ASN A 452 8.56 4.25 20.81
N TYR A 453 8.38 3.04 20.27
CA TYR A 453 7.93 1.87 21.02
C TYR A 453 9.00 1.39 22.02
N THR A 454 8.57 1.16 23.25
CA THR A 454 9.43 0.79 24.40
C THR A 454 8.81 -0.34 25.24
N GLY A 455 7.89 -1.11 24.65
CA GLY A 455 7.24 -2.26 25.27
C GLY A 455 8.06 -3.56 25.15
N ASP A 456 7.37 -4.69 25.08
CA ASP A 456 7.98 -6.01 24.95
C ASP A 456 8.85 -6.14 23.68
N SER A 457 9.90 -6.95 23.78
CA SER A 457 10.83 -7.20 22.67
C SER A 457 10.12 -7.80 21.46
N LEU A 458 10.39 -7.25 20.27
CA LEU A 458 9.82 -7.66 18.99
C LEU A 458 10.44 -8.97 18.45
N THR A 459 10.41 -10.03 19.24
CA THR A 459 11.00 -11.33 18.91
C THR A 459 10.16 -12.11 17.90
N GLY A 460 10.80 -12.70 16.90
CA GLY A 460 10.13 -13.57 15.92
C GLY A 460 9.47 -12.83 14.74
N LEU A 461 9.70 -11.52 14.63
CA LEU A 461 9.50 -10.79 13.37
C LEU A 461 10.58 -11.17 12.36
N ASP A 462 10.22 -11.12 11.08
CA ASP A 462 11.16 -11.21 9.96
C ASP A 462 11.55 -9.80 9.47
N GLY A 463 10.63 -8.84 9.58
CA GLY A 463 10.86 -7.43 9.22
C GLY A 463 11.80 -6.71 10.16
N GLN A 464 12.46 -5.69 9.65
CA GLN A 464 13.41 -4.85 10.38
C GLN A 464 12.93 -3.39 10.48
N ASN A 465 13.44 -2.66 11.48
CA ASN A 465 13.13 -1.25 11.63
C ASN A 465 13.91 -0.40 10.61
N MET A 466 13.24 0.01 9.53
CA MET A 466 13.79 0.82 8.44
C MET A 466 13.74 2.32 8.74
N TRP A 467 13.25 2.76 9.91
CA TRP A 467 13.13 4.19 10.22
C TRP A 467 14.48 4.94 10.22
N PRO A 468 15.61 4.37 10.68
CA PRO A 468 16.94 4.99 10.53
C PRO A 468 17.35 5.12 9.05
N THR A 469 17.14 4.08 8.24
CA THR A 469 17.36 4.08 6.79
C THR A 469 16.50 5.13 6.06
N ILE A 470 15.24 5.32 6.48
CA ILE A 470 14.31 6.32 5.92
C ILE A 470 14.68 7.75 6.34
N THR A 471 15.07 7.97 7.59
CA THR A 471 15.31 9.32 8.14
C THR A 471 16.75 9.81 7.94
N GLN A 472 17.75 8.98 8.23
CA GLN A 472 19.18 9.33 8.23
C GLN A 472 19.92 8.87 6.97
N ASN A 473 19.27 8.07 6.11
CA ASN A 473 19.88 7.44 4.94
C ASN A 473 21.05 6.49 5.28
N GLU A 474 20.96 5.86 6.45
CA GLU A 474 21.80 4.72 6.85
C GLU A 474 21.60 3.51 5.93
N THR A 475 22.59 2.63 5.86
CA THR A 475 22.49 1.34 5.16
C THR A 475 21.31 0.52 5.66
N GLN A 476 20.68 -0.21 4.74
CA GLN A 476 19.69 -1.25 5.06
C GLN A 476 20.24 -2.29 6.07
N PRO A 477 19.38 -2.83 6.97
CA PRO A 477 19.80 -3.78 8.00
C PRO A 477 19.93 -5.24 7.50
N TYR A 478 19.51 -5.52 6.26
CA TYR A 478 19.63 -6.83 5.62
C TYR A 478 19.85 -6.67 4.10
N ASP A 479 20.60 -7.60 3.48
CA ASP A 479 20.78 -7.68 2.03
C ASP A 479 19.95 -8.83 1.39
N ASP A 480 19.50 -9.79 2.19
CA ASP A 480 18.75 -10.98 1.78
C ASP A 480 17.24 -10.81 2.07
N LEU A 481 16.40 -11.00 1.06
CA LEU A 481 14.94 -10.94 1.16
C LEU A 481 14.29 -12.15 0.49
N LEU A 482 13.54 -12.94 1.27
CA LEU A 482 12.60 -13.90 0.69
C LEU A 482 11.40 -13.15 0.09
N LEU A 483 11.08 -13.42 -1.18
CA LEU A 483 9.91 -12.86 -1.85
C LEU A 483 8.71 -13.80 -1.68
N GLN A 484 8.83 -15.08 -2.00
CA GLN A 484 7.77 -16.07 -1.70
C GLN A 484 8.29 -17.51 -1.75
N ILE A 485 7.66 -18.41 -1.00
CA ILE A 485 7.71 -19.86 -1.25
C ILE A 485 6.28 -20.41 -1.26
N ASP A 486 5.87 -21.04 -2.36
CA ASP A 486 4.64 -21.83 -2.42
C ASP A 486 5.00 -23.28 -2.78
N ASN A 487 5.10 -24.14 -1.76
CA ASN A 487 5.40 -25.56 -1.92
C ASN A 487 4.22 -26.36 -2.52
N ILE A 488 3.02 -25.79 -2.64
CA ILE A 488 1.88 -26.44 -3.32
C ILE A 488 1.92 -26.10 -4.82
N ARG A 489 2.14 -24.82 -5.17
CA ARG A 489 2.31 -24.36 -6.56
C ARG A 489 3.73 -24.54 -7.13
N GLN A 490 4.65 -25.07 -6.32
CA GLN A 490 6.03 -25.45 -6.68
C GLN A 490 6.88 -24.31 -7.25
N PHE A 491 6.68 -23.08 -6.75
CA PHE A 491 7.53 -21.94 -7.09
C PHE A 491 8.11 -21.27 -5.85
N ALA A 492 9.23 -20.55 -6.03
CA ALA A 492 9.80 -19.68 -5.03
C ALA A 492 10.69 -18.59 -5.66
N ALA A 493 10.87 -17.48 -4.94
CA ALA A 493 11.82 -16.44 -5.32
C ALA A 493 12.44 -15.75 -4.10
N LEU A 494 13.70 -15.30 -4.24
CA LEU A 494 14.38 -14.44 -3.26
C LEU A 494 15.32 -13.44 -3.95
N ARG A 495 15.67 -12.39 -3.23
CA ARG A 495 16.63 -11.34 -3.62
C ARG A 495 17.79 -11.33 -2.61
N SER A 496 19.02 -11.09 -3.06
CA SER A 496 20.25 -11.10 -2.26
C SER A 496 21.25 -10.11 -2.84
N GLY A 497 21.41 -8.96 -2.20
CA GLY A 497 22.12 -7.81 -2.76
C GLY A 497 21.49 -7.39 -4.09
N ASP A 498 22.24 -7.39 -5.18
CA ASP A 498 21.75 -7.04 -6.52
C ASP A 498 21.05 -8.21 -7.25
N TRP A 499 21.18 -9.43 -6.73
CA TRP A 499 20.76 -10.67 -7.40
C TRP A 499 19.36 -11.11 -7.02
N LYS A 500 18.59 -11.62 -7.99
CA LYS A 500 17.30 -12.28 -7.76
C LYS A 500 17.34 -13.71 -8.30
N LEU A 501 16.96 -14.67 -7.47
CA LEU A 501 16.78 -16.07 -7.83
C LEU A 501 15.28 -16.36 -7.98
N ILE A 502 14.90 -17.02 -9.07
CA ILE A 502 13.56 -17.56 -9.31
C ILE A 502 13.67 -19.07 -9.52
N LYS A 503 12.72 -19.83 -8.98
CA LYS A 503 12.60 -21.28 -9.19
C LYS A 503 11.14 -21.66 -9.40
N GLY A 504 10.87 -22.53 -10.38
CA GLY A 504 9.51 -22.85 -10.81
C GLY A 504 8.89 -21.68 -11.59
N ASN A 505 7.58 -21.74 -11.86
CA ASN A 505 6.82 -20.58 -12.34
C ASN A 505 5.36 -20.64 -11.92
N THR A 506 4.66 -19.54 -12.16
CA THR A 506 3.22 -19.37 -11.94
C THR A 506 2.47 -19.58 -13.26
N TYR A 507 1.26 -20.15 -13.21
CA TYR A 507 0.38 -20.33 -14.39
C TYR A 507 0.99 -21.08 -15.59
N ASN A 508 1.96 -21.97 -15.35
CA ASN A 508 2.77 -22.64 -16.39
C ASN A 508 3.44 -21.64 -17.36
N GLY A 509 3.79 -20.46 -16.85
CA GLY A 509 4.47 -19.39 -17.58
C GLY A 509 3.59 -18.51 -18.48
N LYS A 510 2.27 -18.68 -18.44
CA LYS A 510 1.32 -17.91 -19.28
C LYS A 510 1.27 -16.42 -18.98
N GLN A 511 1.77 -16.01 -17.82
CA GLN A 511 1.81 -14.62 -17.37
C GLN A 511 3.27 -14.15 -17.14
N ASP A 512 4.26 -14.79 -17.77
CA ASP A 512 5.70 -14.51 -17.61
C ASP A 512 6.23 -13.49 -18.66
N GLY A 513 5.36 -12.74 -19.32
CA GLY A 513 5.70 -11.75 -20.36
C GLY A 513 5.79 -10.31 -19.85
N TRP A 514 5.75 -9.36 -20.78
CA TRP A 514 5.79 -7.91 -20.52
C TRP A 514 4.56 -7.25 -21.15
N TYR A 515 3.80 -6.47 -20.38
CA TYR A 515 2.41 -6.16 -20.72
C TYR A 515 2.08 -4.67 -20.57
N GLY A 516 1.68 -4.06 -21.69
CA GLY A 516 1.31 -2.65 -21.79
C GLY A 516 -0.07 -2.30 -21.17
N PRO A 517 -0.60 -1.08 -21.44
CA PRO A 517 -0.02 -0.04 -22.27
C PRO A 517 1.26 0.55 -21.67
N THR A 518 2.09 1.23 -22.48
CA THR A 518 3.34 1.81 -21.97
C THR A 518 3.14 3.08 -21.16
N GLY A 519 2.06 3.83 -21.41
CA GLY A 519 1.80 5.16 -20.81
C GLY A 519 2.74 6.27 -21.31
N ARG A 520 3.48 5.99 -22.39
CA ARG A 520 4.64 6.75 -22.90
C ARG A 520 4.43 7.34 -24.29
N ASP A 521 3.21 7.24 -24.81
CA ASP A 521 2.84 7.74 -26.12
C ASP A 521 3.07 9.26 -26.20
N PRO A 522 3.72 9.79 -27.27
CA PRO A 522 3.92 11.23 -27.45
C PRO A 522 2.64 12.08 -27.42
N GLN A 523 1.45 11.48 -27.55
CA GLN A 523 0.17 12.19 -27.36
C GLN A 523 -0.16 12.49 -25.88
N TYR A 524 0.60 11.97 -24.91
CA TYR A 524 0.41 12.20 -23.47
C TYR A 524 1.56 13.03 -22.88
N GLU A 525 1.28 14.25 -22.44
CA GLU A 525 2.25 15.14 -21.79
C GLU A 525 2.17 15.08 -20.26
N TYR A 526 3.33 15.02 -19.59
CA TYR A 526 3.39 15.05 -18.12
C TYR A 526 3.22 16.48 -17.58
N ASN A 527 2.04 16.79 -17.05
CA ASN A 527 1.69 18.14 -16.62
C ASN A 527 2.01 18.41 -15.14
N LEU A 528 3.24 18.89 -14.87
CA LEU A 528 3.68 19.34 -13.55
C LEU A 528 2.76 20.38 -12.89
N THR A 529 1.99 21.17 -13.66
CA THR A 529 1.06 22.16 -13.11
C THR A 529 -0.02 21.51 -12.26
N LEU A 530 -0.47 20.30 -12.63
CA LEU A 530 -1.42 19.53 -11.83
C LEU A 530 -0.82 19.15 -10.47
N VAL A 531 0.46 18.73 -10.46
CA VAL A 531 1.19 18.38 -9.23
C VAL A 531 1.37 19.61 -8.34
N THR A 532 1.87 20.73 -8.87
CA THR A 532 2.18 21.93 -8.08
C THR A 532 0.94 22.69 -7.61
N SER A 533 -0.22 22.51 -8.26
CA SER A 533 -1.52 23.05 -7.82
C SER A 533 -2.42 22.04 -7.10
N SER A 534 -1.95 20.83 -6.84
CA SER A 534 -2.72 19.77 -6.17
C SER A 534 -3.15 20.15 -4.74
N PRO A 535 -4.28 19.62 -4.24
CA PRO A 535 -4.65 19.71 -2.83
C PRO A 535 -3.52 19.32 -1.86
N VAL A 536 -2.74 18.29 -2.17
CA VAL A 536 -1.52 17.93 -1.40
C VAL A 536 -0.50 19.07 -1.44
N SER A 537 -0.09 19.54 -2.63
CA SER A 537 0.88 20.64 -2.76
C SER A 537 0.45 21.86 -1.94
N VAL A 538 -0.81 22.27 -2.04
CA VAL A 538 -1.39 23.39 -1.27
C VAL A 538 -1.32 23.13 0.24
N ALA A 539 -1.72 21.95 0.70
CA ALA A 539 -1.64 21.59 2.12
C ALA A 539 -0.20 21.56 2.67
N LEU A 540 0.78 21.22 1.82
CA LEU A 540 2.20 21.14 2.18
C LEU A 540 2.92 22.50 2.23
N GLN A 541 2.43 23.55 1.55
CA GLN A 541 3.12 24.84 1.40
C GLN A 541 3.61 25.46 2.73
N ASP A 542 2.78 25.43 3.78
CA ASP A 542 3.08 26.01 5.10
C ASP A 542 3.77 25.03 6.06
N THR A 543 4.07 23.80 5.65
CA THR A 543 4.72 22.79 6.52
C THR A 543 6.25 22.98 6.54
N PHE A 544 6.94 22.23 7.39
CA PHE A 544 8.41 22.12 7.31
C PHE A 544 8.91 21.32 6.09
N ARG A 545 8.03 20.74 5.27
CA ARG A 545 8.35 19.90 4.09
C ARG A 545 7.43 20.25 2.89
N PRO A 546 7.50 21.49 2.38
CA PRO A 546 6.77 21.86 1.18
C PRO A 546 7.32 21.11 -0.05
N LEU A 547 6.51 21.03 -1.10
CA LEU A 547 6.94 20.55 -2.41
C LEU A 547 8.12 21.41 -2.92
N PRO A 548 9.18 20.81 -3.51
CA PRO A 548 10.26 21.57 -4.13
C PRO A 548 9.73 22.62 -5.11
N SER A 549 10.09 23.89 -4.88
CA SER A 549 9.66 25.02 -5.72
C SER A 549 10.35 25.06 -7.09
N ASP A 550 11.43 24.29 -7.26
CA ASP A 550 12.13 24.14 -8.53
C ASP A 550 11.58 22.92 -9.27
N THR A 551 11.00 23.16 -10.45
CA THR A 551 10.44 22.10 -11.30
C THR A 551 11.51 21.18 -11.88
N SER A 552 12.78 21.60 -11.95
CA SER A 552 13.88 20.71 -12.37
C SER A 552 14.10 19.60 -11.34
N THR A 553 14.08 19.89 -10.04
CA THR A 553 14.18 18.88 -8.98
C THR A 553 13.05 17.85 -9.04
N LEU A 554 11.82 18.27 -9.36
CA LEU A 554 10.69 17.36 -9.55
C LEU A 554 10.94 16.39 -10.74
N LEU A 555 11.47 16.92 -11.85
CA LEU A 555 11.84 16.11 -13.02
C LEU A 555 13.05 15.20 -12.77
N GLU A 556 14.02 15.63 -11.96
CA GLU A 556 15.15 14.80 -11.55
C GLU A 556 14.72 13.61 -10.68
N LEU A 557 13.79 13.82 -9.73
CA LEU A 557 13.22 12.74 -8.92
C LEU A 557 12.40 11.76 -9.77
N ARG A 558 11.63 12.27 -10.74
CA ARG A 558 10.92 11.45 -11.73
C ARG A 558 11.89 10.64 -12.59
N ALA A 559 12.98 11.26 -13.06
CA ALA A 559 14.00 10.59 -13.85
C ALA A 559 14.78 9.53 -13.05
N GLN A 560 15.17 9.81 -11.81
CA GLN A 560 15.85 8.84 -10.93
C GLN A 560 15.00 7.61 -10.62
N THR A 561 13.68 7.75 -10.60
CA THR A 561 12.74 6.63 -10.38
C THR A 561 12.27 5.99 -11.68
N THR A 562 12.62 6.56 -12.84
CA THR A 562 12.38 5.99 -14.18
C THR A 562 13.33 4.82 -14.44
N LEU A 563 12.93 3.61 -13.99
CA LEU A 563 13.63 2.35 -14.28
C LEU A 563 13.99 2.23 -15.76
N THR A 564 15.17 1.71 -16.12
CA THR A 564 15.59 1.56 -17.52
C THR A 564 16.03 0.11 -17.79
N CYS A 565 15.71 -0.39 -18.99
CA CYS A 565 15.87 -1.79 -19.36
C CYS A 565 16.49 -1.94 -20.75
N VAL A 566 17.26 -3.02 -20.91
CA VAL A 566 17.97 -3.34 -22.15
C VAL A 566 16.97 -3.59 -23.28
N ASN A 567 17.35 -3.16 -24.48
CA ASN A 567 16.50 -2.92 -25.66
C ASN A 567 15.43 -4.02 -25.93
N LEU A 568 14.21 -3.80 -25.42
CA LEU A 568 13.05 -4.70 -25.65
C LEU A 568 12.54 -4.71 -27.11
N THR A 569 13.05 -3.87 -28.02
CA THR A 569 12.55 -3.84 -29.42
C THR A 569 12.93 -5.04 -30.27
N THR A 570 13.92 -5.84 -29.83
CA THR A 570 14.24 -7.14 -30.44
C THR A 570 13.23 -8.22 -30.05
N LEU A 571 12.58 -8.10 -28.88
CA LEU A 571 11.48 -8.95 -28.44
C LEU A 571 10.17 -8.51 -29.09
N LYS A 572 10.10 -8.61 -30.43
CA LYS A 572 8.83 -8.45 -31.15
C LYS A 572 7.82 -9.48 -30.69
N GLU A 573 6.56 -9.04 -30.65
CA GLU A 573 5.40 -9.85 -30.28
C GLU A 573 5.34 -11.17 -31.09
N PRO A 574 4.78 -12.25 -30.52
CA PRO A 574 4.48 -13.47 -31.27
C PRO A 574 3.33 -13.23 -32.24
N LEU A 575 3.65 -12.63 -33.40
CA LEU A 575 2.79 -12.55 -34.57
C LEU A 575 2.64 -13.95 -35.19
N CYS A 576 1.86 -14.79 -34.53
CA CYS A 576 1.37 -16.05 -35.06
C CYS A 576 0.14 -15.80 -35.97
N ASP A 577 0.42 -15.35 -37.19
CA ASP A 577 -0.48 -15.59 -38.34
C ASP A 577 0.06 -16.79 -39.16
N GLU A 578 -0.80 -17.38 -39.99
CA GLU A 578 -0.56 -18.70 -40.58
C GLU A 578 0.37 -18.71 -41.81
N GLU A 579 1.10 -19.82 -41.95
CA GLU A 579 1.98 -20.23 -43.07
C GLU A 579 3.32 -19.48 -43.30
N GLN A 580 4.33 -20.28 -43.74
CA GLN A 580 5.60 -19.88 -44.37
C GLN A 580 6.65 -19.13 -43.52
N CYS A 581 7.45 -19.90 -42.77
CA CYS A 581 8.82 -19.49 -42.40
C CYS A 581 9.85 -20.26 -43.26
N GLY A 582 10.67 -19.54 -44.03
CA GLY A 582 11.65 -20.14 -44.96
C GLY A 582 12.99 -19.39 -45.00
N SER A 583 14.07 -20.11 -44.68
CA SER A 583 15.48 -19.87 -45.04
C SER A 583 16.06 -18.43 -44.96
N THR A 584 16.94 -18.24 -43.96
CA THR A 584 18.26 -17.58 -44.05
C THR A 584 18.38 -16.14 -44.59
N HIS A 585 18.89 -15.22 -43.75
CA HIS A 585 20.27 -14.69 -43.87
C HIS A 585 20.66 -13.79 -42.67
N SER A 586 21.97 -13.63 -42.44
CA SER A 586 22.60 -12.63 -41.54
C SER A 586 23.53 -11.76 -42.39
N PRO A 587 23.75 -10.47 -42.03
CA PRO A 587 25.09 -10.12 -41.53
C PRO A 587 25.14 -9.01 -40.46
N ASN A 588 25.88 -9.29 -39.38
CA ASN A 588 26.89 -8.46 -38.69
C ASN A 588 26.65 -6.95 -38.46
N SER A 589 26.61 -6.54 -37.19
CA SER A 589 27.69 -5.80 -36.47
C SER A 589 27.16 -4.69 -35.56
N VAL A 590 27.68 -4.64 -34.31
CA VAL A 590 27.48 -3.55 -33.34
C VAL A 590 28.77 -3.40 -32.52
N TYR A 591 29.18 -2.17 -32.23
CA TYR A 591 30.35 -1.87 -31.38
C TYR A 591 29.94 -1.56 -29.93
N TYR A 592 30.83 -1.86 -28.98
CA TYR A 592 30.70 -1.40 -27.59
C TYR A 592 31.17 0.04 -27.45
N ASN A 593 30.56 0.81 -26.57
CA ASN A 593 31.21 2.00 -25.99
C ASN A 593 30.94 2.10 -24.47
N TYR A 594 31.91 2.65 -23.75
CA TYR A 594 32.04 2.61 -22.30
C TYR A 594 31.89 4.02 -21.74
N ASN A 595 31.15 4.21 -20.62
CA ASN A 595 31.33 5.38 -19.74
C ASN A 595 30.61 5.25 -18.38
N GLN A 596 31.05 4.32 -17.51
CA GLN A 596 31.41 4.63 -16.10
C GLN A 596 31.82 3.38 -15.28
N GLY A 597 33.09 3.32 -14.88
CA GLY A 597 33.47 3.03 -13.49
C GLY A 597 33.51 1.59 -12.95
N ARG A 598 32.77 0.61 -13.47
CA ARG A 598 32.88 -0.80 -13.03
C ARG A 598 32.83 -1.80 -14.18
N SER A 599 33.97 -2.45 -14.45
CA SER A 599 34.07 -3.55 -15.42
C SER A 599 33.80 -4.90 -14.76
N LEU A 600 32.81 -5.63 -15.27
CA LEU A 600 32.62 -7.07 -15.04
C LEU A 600 32.25 -7.84 -16.33
N VAL A 601 32.29 -7.19 -17.50
CA VAL A 601 31.97 -7.81 -18.80
C VAL A 601 33.11 -7.59 -19.79
N GLU A 602 34.25 -8.22 -19.53
CA GLU A 602 35.26 -8.51 -20.54
C GLU A 602 35.25 -10.02 -20.83
N ASN A 603 35.26 -10.40 -22.11
CA ASN A 603 35.30 -11.78 -22.63
C ASN A 603 33.99 -12.60 -22.65
N VAL A 604 32.84 -11.99 -23.00
CA VAL A 604 31.68 -12.76 -23.52
C VAL A 604 31.31 -12.30 -24.94
N SER A 605 32.11 -12.71 -25.92
CA SER A 605 31.77 -12.60 -27.34
C SER A 605 30.84 -13.74 -27.76
N ARG A 606 29.57 -13.66 -27.34
CA ARG A 606 28.45 -14.44 -27.90
C ARG A 606 27.42 -13.48 -28.50
N GLU A 607 26.71 -13.95 -29.52
CA GLU A 607 25.71 -13.15 -30.23
C GLU A 607 24.53 -12.84 -29.31
N VAL A 608 24.12 -11.56 -29.25
CA VAL A 608 22.95 -11.10 -28.46
C VAL A 608 21.67 -11.42 -29.25
N GLY A 609 21.42 -12.71 -29.46
CA GLY A 609 20.31 -13.24 -30.28
C GLY A 609 19.28 -14.04 -29.49
N ASP A 610 19.73 -14.85 -28.52
CA ASP A 610 18.85 -15.73 -27.73
C ASP A 610 18.72 -15.25 -26.28
N SER A 611 17.58 -14.62 -25.95
CA SER A 611 17.15 -14.49 -24.55
C SER A 611 16.74 -15.88 -24.04
N ILE A 612 17.65 -16.60 -23.38
CA ILE A 612 17.39 -17.97 -22.87
C ILE A 612 16.13 -17.95 -21.98
N PRO A 613 15.02 -18.57 -22.40
CA PRO A 613 13.77 -18.45 -21.65
C PRO A 613 13.90 -19.11 -20.28
N CYS A 614 13.51 -18.40 -19.23
CA CYS A 614 13.34 -18.97 -17.90
C CYS A 614 12.16 -19.95 -17.89
N ASN A 615 12.40 -21.17 -18.40
CA ASN A 615 11.36 -22.19 -18.51
C ASN A 615 11.21 -22.94 -17.18
N GLY A 616 10.63 -22.27 -16.19
CA GLY A 616 10.43 -22.77 -14.82
C GLY A 616 9.65 -24.09 -14.72
N THR A 617 8.95 -24.51 -15.79
CA THR A 617 8.31 -25.84 -15.89
C THR A 617 9.28 -27.01 -15.77
N SER A 618 10.58 -26.77 -16.00
CA SER A 618 11.66 -27.76 -15.85
C SER A 618 12.21 -27.87 -14.42
N GLY A 619 11.80 -26.99 -13.50
CA GLY A 619 12.38 -26.88 -12.16
C GLY A 619 13.80 -26.29 -12.10
N VAL A 620 14.40 -25.96 -13.26
CA VAL A 620 15.68 -25.25 -13.36
C VAL A 620 15.49 -23.82 -12.83
N PRO A 621 16.39 -23.32 -11.97
CA PRO A 621 16.34 -21.95 -11.47
C PRO A 621 16.83 -20.94 -12.51
N CYS A 622 16.37 -19.70 -12.36
CA CYS A 622 16.77 -18.56 -13.15
C CYS A 622 17.39 -17.50 -12.23
N LEU A 623 18.34 -16.75 -12.76
CA LEU A 623 19.11 -15.76 -12.00
C LEU A 623 19.15 -14.44 -12.77
N TYR A 624 18.86 -13.35 -12.08
CA TYR A 624 18.90 -11.99 -12.64
C TYR A 624 19.71 -11.09 -11.72
N ASN A 625 20.32 -10.05 -12.28
CA ASN A 625 20.79 -8.89 -11.53
C ASN A 625 19.73 -7.80 -11.71
N VAL A 626 18.92 -7.54 -10.69
CA VAL A 626 17.74 -6.64 -10.80
C VAL A 626 18.07 -5.16 -10.57
N VAL A 627 19.36 -4.82 -10.46
CA VAL A 627 19.86 -3.44 -10.49
C VAL A 627 20.26 -3.08 -11.93
N ASP A 628 20.97 -3.95 -12.63
CA ASP A 628 21.38 -3.73 -14.03
C ASP A 628 20.33 -4.20 -15.07
N ASP A 629 19.52 -5.22 -14.74
CA ASP A 629 18.39 -5.73 -15.52
C ASP A 629 17.12 -5.83 -14.64
N PRO A 630 16.50 -4.69 -14.27
CA PRO A 630 15.26 -4.68 -13.49
C PRO A 630 14.07 -5.28 -14.26
N CYS A 631 14.17 -5.49 -15.57
CA CYS A 631 13.12 -6.09 -16.40
C CYS A 631 13.19 -7.62 -16.50
N GLU A 632 14.20 -8.28 -15.93
CA GLU A 632 14.36 -9.74 -15.94
C GLU A 632 14.39 -10.34 -17.37
N VAL A 633 15.10 -9.66 -18.27
CA VAL A 633 15.27 -10.02 -19.69
C VAL A 633 16.38 -11.08 -19.86
N MET A 634 17.49 -10.92 -19.15
CA MET A 634 18.71 -11.71 -19.33
C MET A 634 18.89 -12.71 -18.17
N ASN A 635 18.55 -13.97 -18.41
CA ASN A 635 18.81 -15.05 -17.44
C ASN A 635 20.32 -15.37 -17.38
N LEU A 636 20.92 -15.13 -16.22
CA LEU A 636 22.35 -15.29 -15.94
C LEU A 636 22.72 -16.62 -15.28
N ALA A 637 21.76 -17.55 -15.09
CA ALA A 637 21.96 -18.76 -14.30
C ALA A 637 23.14 -19.64 -14.78
N ASP A 638 23.27 -19.86 -16.09
CA ASP A 638 24.34 -20.66 -16.69
C ASP A 638 25.72 -19.97 -16.63
N LEU A 639 25.76 -18.65 -16.47
CA LEU A 639 27.00 -17.86 -16.37
C LEU A 639 27.52 -17.78 -14.93
N TYR A 640 26.63 -17.86 -13.93
CA TYR A 640 26.97 -17.75 -12.51
C TYR A 640 26.43 -18.95 -11.67
N PRO A 641 26.76 -20.21 -12.04
CA PRO A 641 26.17 -21.39 -11.40
C PRO A 641 26.49 -21.53 -9.90
N GLU A 642 27.63 -21.00 -9.45
CA GLU A 642 27.95 -20.97 -8.01
C GLU A 642 27.08 -19.94 -7.24
N LYS A 643 26.68 -18.81 -7.86
CA LYS A 643 25.72 -17.86 -7.26
C LYS A 643 24.30 -18.44 -7.23
N VAL A 644 23.90 -19.15 -8.29
CA VAL A 644 22.64 -19.95 -8.29
C VAL A 644 22.62 -20.93 -7.10
N LYS A 645 23.71 -21.67 -6.90
CA LYS A 645 23.89 -22.66 -5.84
C LYS A 645 23.91 -22.03 -4.43
N GLU A 646 24.56 -20.88 -4.26
CA GLU A 646 24.55 -20.06 -3.05
C GLU A 646 23.11 -19.66 -2.67
N LEU A 647 22.38 -19.05 -3.59
CA LEU A 647 21.01 -18.60 -3.36
C LEU A 647 20.02 -19.77 -3.19
N LEU A 648 20.28 -20.93 -3.79
CA LEU A 648 19.53 -22.17 -3.53
C LEU A 648 19.78 -22.77 -2.13
N VAL A 649 20.90 -22.45 -1.47
CA VAL A 649 21.14 -22.82 -0.06
C VAL A 649 20.40 -21.86 0.86
N LEU A 650 20.47 -20.55 0.61
CA LEU A 650 19.69 -19.55 1.35
C LEU A 650 18.18 -19.82 1.26
N LEU A 651 17.67 -20.11 0.05
CA LEU A 651 16.27 -20.48 -0.17
C LEU A 651 15.86 -21.74 0.60
N ARG A 652 16.79 -22.68 0.83
CA ARG A 652 16.53 -23.87 1.64
C ARG A 652 16.39 -23.52 3.12
N GLN A 653 17.21 -22.60 3.63
CA GLN A 653 17.15 -22.17 5.04
C GLN A 653 15.79 -21.52 5.35
N TYR A 654 15.28 -20.65 4.46
CA TYR A 654 13.89 -20.15 4.55
C TYR A 654 12.83 -21.26 4.43
N ASN A 655 13.11 -22.34 3.71
CA ASN A 655 12.18 -23.47 3.59
C ASN A 655 12.24 -24.46 4.76
N GLU A 656 13.28 -24.38 5.61
CA GLU A 656 13.41 -25.18 6.83
C GLU A 656 12.53 -24.65 7.98
N THR A 657 12.13 -23.38 7.92
CA THR A 657 11.16 -22.73 8.84
C THR A 657 9.71 -22.72 8.31
N TYR A 658 9.45 -23.31 7.15
CA TYR A 658 8.16 -23.29 6.45
C TYR A 658 7.03 -23.99 7.23
N VAL A 659 6.05 -23.21 7.69
CA VAL A 659 4.78 -23.69 8.26
C VAL A 659 3.84 -24.07 7.12
N GLN A 660 3.11 -25.18 7.25
CA GLN A 660 2.15 -25.60 6.21
C GLN A 660 1.00 -24.57 6.06
N PRO A 661 0.46 -24.36 4.84
CA PRO A 661 -0.62 -23.41 4.64
C PRO A 661 -1.87 -23.76 5.46
N VAL A 662 -2.54 -22.75 6.01
CA VAL A 662 -3.75 -22.93 6.84
C VAL A 662 -5.07 -22.89 6.04
N ASN A 663 -4.97 -22.89 4.71
CA ASN A 663 -6.11 -22.87 3.79
C ASN A 663 -7.07 -24.05 4.02
N THR A 664 -8.37 -23.75 4.18
CA THR A 664 -9.43 -24.78 4.19
C THR A 664 -10.29 -24.70 2.94
N GLY A 665 -10.93 -25.82 2.59
CA GLY A 665 -11.98 -25.82 1.56
C GLY A 665 -13.21 -24.99 1.96
N ALA A 666 -14.08 -24.74 0.97
CA ALA A 666 -15.32 -23.99 1.15
C ALA A 666 -16.32 -24.70 2.08
N ASP A 667 -16.94 -23.94 2.98
CA ASP A 667 -17.98 -24.40 3.90
C ASP A 667 -19.38 -24.06 3.34
N PRO A 668 -20.23 -25.05 3.04
CA PRO A 668 -21.59 -24.80 2.55
C PRO A 668 -22.48 -23.95 3.47
N THR A 669 -22.19 -23.89 4.77
CA THR A 669 -22.94 -23.06 5.73
C THR A 669 -22.57 -21.58 5.67
N SER A 670 -21.47 -21.21 5.00
CA SER A 670 -21.08 -19.80 4.78
C SER A 670 -22.02 -19.03 3.83
N ASN A 671 -22.80 -19.76 3.02
CA ASN A 671 -23.55 -19.20 1.90
C ASN A 671 -24.47 -18.02 2.35
N PRO A 672 -24.28 -16.80 1.80
CA PRO A 672 -25.04 -15.62 2.21
C PRO A 672 -26.57 -15.76 2.13
N LYS A 673 -27.12 -16.71 1.34
CA LYS A 673 -28.57 -16.97 1.29
C LYS A 673 -29.17 -17.34 2.65
N TYR A 674 -28.38 -17.87 3.59
CA TYR A 674 -28.81 -18.16 4.97
C TYR A 674 -28.67 -16.95 5.92
N TRP A 675 -27.89 -15.95 5.52
CA TRP A 675 -27.43 -14.84 6.36
C TRP A 675 -27.95 -13.49 5.87
N ASN A 676 -29.25 -13.46 5.49
CA ASN A 676 -29.93 -12.28 4.93
C ASN A 676 -29.21 -11.68 3.69
N TYR A 677 -28.62 -12.55 2.85
CA TYR A 677 -27.78 -12.19 1.71
C TYR A 677 -26.58 -11.31 2.07
N THR A 678 -25.98 -11.53 3.25
CA THR A 678 -24.73 -10.87 3.68
C THR A 678 -23.59 -11.89 3.90
N TRP A 679 -22.36 -11.49 3.62
CA TRP A 679 -21.17 -12.23 4.05
C TRP A 679 -20.92 -11.95 5.53
N THR A 680 -20.98 -12.96 6.40
CA THR A 680 -21.04 -12.75 7.86
C THR A 680 -20.12 -13.69 8.63
N ASN A 681 -19.97 -13.50 9.94
CA ASN A 681 -19.23 -14.38 10.84
C ASN A 681 -20.01 -15.69 11.15
N TRP A 682 -20.28 -16.50 10.12
CA TRP A 682 -21.26 -17.59 10.15
C TRP A 682 -21.02 -18.67 11.22
N LYS A 683 -19.76 -18.91 11.63
CA LYS A 683 -19.44 -19.92 12.67
C LYS A 683 -19.59 -19.43 14.12
N ASP A 684 -20.11 -18.23 14.35
CA ASP A 684 -20.57 -17.79 15.67
C ASP A 684 -22.09 -17.95 15.87
N TYR A 685 -22.83 -18.29 14.80
CA TYR A 685 -24.28 -18.48 14.83
C TYR A 685 -24.65 -19.98 14.75
N PRO A 686 -25.86 -20.38 15.19
CA PRO A 686 -26.34 -21.74 14.97
C PRO A 686 -26.41 -22.08 13.48
N GLU A 687 -26.00 -23.29 13.10
CA GLU A 687 -25.97 -23.68 11.69
C GLU A 687 -27.38 -23.71 11.06
N PRO A 688 -27.54 -23.26 9.79
CA PRO A 688 -28.83 -23.29 9.09
C PRO A 688 -29.40 -24.71 9.00
N VAL A 689 -30.71 -24.86 9.23
CA VAL A 689 -31.34 -26.18 9.32
C VAL A 689 -31.31 -26.88 7.95
N LEU A 690 -30.56 -27.98 7.87
CA LEU A 690 -30.31 -28.78 6.65
C LEU A 690 -31.55 -29.20 5.84
N SER A 691 -32.76 -29.13 6.40
CA SER A 691 -34.01 -29.34 5.67
C SER A 691 -34.39 -28.23 4.68
N GLU A 692 -33.72 -27.07 4.75
CA GLU A 692 -33.95 -25.89 3.90
C GLU A 692 -32.77 -25.62 2.94
N ILE A 693 -31.87 -26.59 2.81
CA ILE A 693 -30.58 -26.47 2.08
C ILE A 693 -30.64 -27.03 0.65
N ASN A 694 -31.61 -27.92 0.35
CA ASN A 694 -31.88 -28.52 -0.98
C ASN A 694 -32.77 -27.63 -1.85
#